data_AF-A0A836JK95-F1
#
_entry.id   AF-A0A836JK95-F1
#
_cell.length_a   1.000
_cell.length_b   1.000
_cell.length_c   1.000
_cell.angle_alpha   90.00
_cell.angle_beta   90.00
_cell.angle_gamma   90.00
#
_symmetry.space_group_name_H-M   'P 1'
#
loop_
_entity.id
_entity.type
_entity.pdbx_description
1 polymer ?
#
loop_
_entity_poly.entity_id
_entity_poly.type
_entity_poly.pdbx_seq_one_letter_code
_entity_poly.pdbx_strand_id
1 'polypeptide(L)'
;MVRHNNQLPDNLPQLQNLIKRDPESYKEEFLQQHLHYKSILEVFRLEPTQFNKSLDELVTFLAQVAHCYPNDLKTYPQEIIDILQTHNIILDNEMRMTFCKALIQLRNKSLLEPTALLSLFFKLLRCQDKILRQFLQTHVVTDIKNINAKHKNAKVNTVLQNFMFSMLKDPNVRAAKMSVDIMIELYNKNVWNDVKTVNVIATGCFSKITKVMVASLKFFLGTHSEEKESDDSDSDDEPSMKEIIMANKVNKKTKKRQKQLKKAKQSFVKAKKKKSKAPQYNFSALHLIHDPQDFAEKLFKQIEKNNDRFEVKLMTLDVVSRLIGLHSLFLLNFYPYIQRFLQPHQREVTKLLQFIAQASHELVPPDMLEPVLKTLANNFITERNSADVMAIGLNTVREICTRCPLAMNEDLLEDLTRYKHYKERSVMMAAHSLIGTFRRIMPDLLHKKDKGRPTEANVMIKSSKYGEIRASEFVPGAEVLYNQPAKNTEETSGSDEEIKIYSIIEIGDEEIGDEEISDEEISEEEISDEEIDENELTNESTKSSISENKDDKTLTLSHSGNNSVQNTCEADSGEQKTNKISQKKNALTKQEKKAQKLEKKAKFKSEKNEELTAERKTKASVISTERLLTDKDFRKIDVALAKQDVTYIKRSVKRTHDQIETDKGELVKLSDIENIYKKRKHDKAARQKSVKKGQKERDKFGFKDRRQNPLSSTTNREKRKGKAFSMLKQKLRTKVKRSFREKQIALKNHLIKQKRMK
;
A
#
# COMPACT_ATOMS: atom_id res chain seq x y z
N MET A 1 -35.35 2.72 -73.28
CA MET A 1 -34.89 4.12 -73.06
C MET A 1 -33.43 4.06 -72.62
N VAL A 2 -32.50 4.24 -73.57
CA VAL A 2 -31.07 4.24 -73.29
C VAL A 2 -30.70 5.61 -72.73
N ARG A 3 -30.40 5.70 -71.43
CA ARG A 3 -29.99 6.96 -70.79
C ARG A 3 -28.56 7.31 -71.21
N HIS A 4 -28.44 8.14 -72.24
CA HIS A 4 -27.17 8.60 -72.83
C HIS A 4 -26.32 9.55 -71.95
N ASN A 5 -26.49 9.55 -70.63
CA ASN A 5 -25.67 10.34 -69.73
C ASN A 5 -25.62 9.78 -68.29
N ASN A 6 -25.62 8.45 -68.16
CA ASN A 6 -25.43 7.80 -66.86
C ASN A 6 -23.93 7.83 -66.50
N GLN A 7 -23.47 8.89 -65.85
CA GLN A 7 -22.19 8.92 -65.09
C GLN A 7 -22.29 8.12 -63.77
N LEU A 8 -23.41 7.43 -63.55
CA LEU A 8 -23.69 6.61 -62.38
C LEU A 8 -22.68 5.45 -62.17
N PRO A 9 -22.21 4.74 -63.22
CA PRO A 9 -21.19 3.71 -63.06
C PRO A 9 -19.85 4.28 -62.59
N ASP A 10 -19.50 5.51 -62.98
CA ASP A 10 -18.23 6.15 -62.60
C ASP A 10 -18.27 6.74 -61.18
N ASN A 11 -19.47 7.09 -60.68
CA ASN A 11 -19.65 7.62 -59.33
C ASN A 11 -20.04 6.53 -58.31
N LEU A 12 -19.05 5.75 -57.90
CA LEU A 12 -19.22 4.62 -56.95
C LEU A 12 -19.93 5.00 -55.63
N PRO A 13 -19.65 6.16 -54.97
CA PRO A 13 -20.37 6.55 -53.76
C PRO A 13 -21.86 6.79 -53.97
N GLN A 14 -22.25 7.38 -55.11
CA GLN A 14 -23.66 7.61 -55.44
C GLN A 14 -24.36 6.29 -55.73
N LEU A 15 -23.72 5.42 -56.53
CA LEU A 15 -24.22 4.08 -56.83
C LEU A 15 -24.40 3.24 -55.56
N GLN A 16 -23.45 3.32 -54.63
CA GLN A 16 -23.53 2.63 -53.34
C GLN A 16 -24.78 3.02 -52.54
N ASN A 17 -25.09 4.31 -52.46
CA ASN A 17 -26.27 4.79 -51.74
C ASN A 17 -27.57 4.33 -52.41
N LEU A 18 -27.60 4.28 -53.74
CA LEU A 18 -28.76 3.81 -54.50
C LEU A 18 -28.98 2.31 -54.34
N ILE A 19 -27.93 1.51 -54.43
CA ILE A 19 -27.99 0.05 -54.20
C ILE A 19 -28.47 -0.27 -52.78
N LYS A 20 -28.03 0.49 -51.78
CA LYS A 20 -28.48 0.30 -50.40
C LYS A 20 -29.96 0.62 -50.18
N ARG A 21 -30.57 1.45 -51.03
CA ARG A 21 -32.00 1.78 -50.97
C ARG A 21 -32.81 0.71 -51.68
N ASP A 22 -32.48 0.44 -52.94
CA ASP A 22 -33.19 -0.51 -53.79
C ASP A 22 -32.21 -1.47 -54.50
N PRO A 23 -31.87 -2.62 -53.89
CA PRO A 23 -30.90 -3.55 -54.47
C PRO A 23 -31.32 -4.14 -55.82
N GLU A 24 -32.58 -4.51 -56.00
CA GLU A 24 -32.98 -5.24 -57.23
C GLU A 24 -32.83 -4.40 -58.50
N SER A 25 -33.14 -3.11 -58.41
CA SER A 25 -33.13 -2.19 -59.54
C SER A 25 -31.73 -1.91 -60.10
N TYR A 26 -30.69 -1.98 -59.27
CA TYR A 26 -29.31 -1.62 -59.63
C TYR A 26 -28.39 -2.85 -59.75
N LYS A 27 -28.97 -4.02 -60.05
CA LYS A 27 -28.22 -5.28 -60.16
C LYS A 27 -27.32 -5.30 -61.39
N GLU A 28 -27.76 -4.75 -62.52
CA GLU A 28 -26.98 -4.72 -63.76
C GLU A 28 -25.74 -3.84 -63.62
N GLU A 29 -25.88 -2.65 -63.04
CA GLU A 29 -24.77 -1.74 -62.76
C GLU A 29 -23.79 -2.35 -61.76
N PHE A 30 -24.30 -3.08 -60.75
CA PHE A 30 -23.46 -3.84 -59.83
C PHE A 30 -22.65 -4.94 -60.54
N LEU A 31 -23.28 -5.72 -61.43
CA LEU A 31 -22.60 -6.76 -62.19
C LEU A 31 -21.51 -6.19 -63.11
N GLN A 32 -21.77 -5.03 -63.72
CA GLN A 32 -20.77 -4.31 -64.52
C GLN A 32 -19.53 -3.96 -63.69
N GLN A 33 -19.71 -3.43 -62.48
CA GLN A 33 -18.59 -3.12 -61.57
C GLN A 33 -17.89 -4.38 -61.03
N HIS A 34 -18.63 -5.45 -60.81
CA HIS A 34 -18.05 -6.73 -60.38
C HIS A 34 -17.17 -7.37 -61.46
N LEU A 35 -17.58 -7.30 -62.74
CA LEU A 35 -16.75 -7.73 -63.87
C LEU A 35 -15.51 -6.85 -64.02
N HIS A 36 -15.68 -5.54 -63.86
CA HIS A 36 -14.55 -4.60 -63.89
C HIS A 36 -13.53 -4.93 -62.79
N TYR A 37 -14.00 -5.17 -61.57
CA TYR A 37 -13.17 -5.64 -60.46
C TYR A 37 -12.39 -6.91 -60.80
N LYS A 38 -13.05 -7.95 -61.35
CA LYS A 38 -12.38 -9.21 -61.71
C LYS A 38 -11.27 -9.00 -62.73
N SER A 39 -11.53 -8.21 -63.77
CA SER A 39 -10.53 -7.90 -64.80
C SER A 39 -9.32 -7.17 -64.23
N ILE A 40 -9.53 -6.17 -63.38
CA ILE A 40 -8.43 -5.44 -62.72
C ILE A 40 -7.68 -6.33 -61.74
N LEU A 41 -8.38 -7.21 -61.01
CA LEU A 41 -7.76 -8.12 -60.07
C LEU A 41 -6.84 -9.12 -60.76
N GLU A 42 -7.21 -9.65 -61.93
CA GLU A 42 -6.36 -10.53 -62.73
C GLU A 42 -5.09 -9.80 -63.20
N VAL A 43 -5.22 -8.56 -63.66
CA VAL A 43 -4.06 -7.71 -64.01
C VAL A 43 -3.18 -7.46 -62.78
N PHE A 44 -3.79 -7.15 -61.64
CA PHE A 44 -3.08 -6.89 -60.40
C PHE A 44 -2.32 -8.11 -59.85
N ARG A 45 -2.80 -9.34 -60.12
CA ARG A 45 -2.05 -10.57 -59.80
C ARG A 45 -0.72 -10.67 -60.54
N LEU A 46 -0.60 -10.05 -61.71
CA LEU A 46 0.64 -10.02 -62.49
C LEU A 46 1.62 -8.98 -61.94
N GLU A 47 1.13 -7.79 -61.53
CA GLU A 47 1.95 -6.70 -60.99
C GLU A 47 1.45 -6.21 -59.60
N PRO A 48 1.72 -6.96 -58.51
CA PRO A 48 1.20 -6.65 -57.18
C PRO A 48 1.95 -5.52 -56.45
N THR A 49 3.04 -5.00 -57.01
CA THR A 49 3.92 -4.00 -56.37
C THR A 49 3.40 -2.58 -56.48
N GLN A 50 2.56 -2.28 -57.48
CA GLN A 50 2.08 -0.93 -57.73
C GLN A 50 0.74 -0.68 -57.06
N PHE A 51 0.56 0.54 -56.53
CA PHE A 51 -0.73 0.97 -56.02
C PHE A 51 -1.72 1.19 -57.17
N ASN A 52 -2.90 0.56 -57.10
CA ASN A 52 -3.96 0.72 -58.08
C ASN A 52 -5.18 1.39 -57.43
N LYS A 53 -5.37 2.67 -57.73
CA LYS A 53 -6.47 3.49 -57.17
C LYS A 53 -7.85 2.96 -57.56
N SER A 54 -8.03 2.54 -58.80
CA SER A 54 -9.32 2.00 -59.27
C SER A 54 -9.67 0.70 -58.53
N LEU A 55 -8.68 -0.17 -58.28
CA LEU A 55 -8.89 -1.39 -57.51
C LEU A 55 -9.26 -1.09 -56.06
N ASP A 56 -8.63 -0.09 -55.43
CA ASP A 56 -8.95 0.33 -54.05
C ASP A 56 -10.41 0.80 -53.90
N GLU A 57 -10.86 1.67 -54.81
CA GLU A 57 -12.23 2.18 -54.81
C GLU A 57 -13.25 1.05 -55.05
N LEU A 58 -12.96 0.13 -55.99
CA LEU A 58 -13.82 -1.03 -56.28
C LEU A 58 -13.87 -2.02 -55.11
N VAL A 59 -12.74 -2.33 -54.49
CA VAL A 59 -12.67 -3.23 -53.32
C VAL A 59 -13.49 -2.64 -52.17
N THR A 60 -13.35 -1.34 -51.90
CA THR A 60 -14.11 -0.68 -50.84
C THR A 60 -15.61 -0.66 -51.14
N PHE A 61 -15.98 -0.39 -52.40
CA PHE A 61 -17.37 -0.41 -52.87
C PHE A 61 -18.00 -1.80 -52.73
N LEU A 62 -17.34 -2.85 -53.22
CA LEU A 62 -17.84 -4.23 -53.14
C LEU A 62 -18.01 -4.69 -51.68
N ALA A 63 -17.06 -4.40 -50.80
CA ALA A 63 -17.19 -4.72 -49.37
C ALA A 63 -18.39 -4.00 -48.70
N GLN A 64 -18.70 -2.79 -49.16
CA GLN A 64 -19.85 -2.01 -48.69
C GLN A 64 -21.19 -2.53 -49.20
N VAL A 65 -21.23 -3.09 -50.41
CA VAL A 65 -22.45 -3.60 -51.04
C VAL A 65 -22.68 -5.10 -50.75
N ALA A 66 -21.65 -5.85 -50.30
CA ALA A 66 -21.68 -7.31 -50.14
C ALA A 66 -22.91 -7.94 -49.47
N HIS A 67 -23.51 -7.28 -48.48
CA HIS A 67 -24.74 -7.75 -47.82
C HIS A 67 -26.00 -7.74 -48.72
N CYS A 68 -26.05 -6.90 -49.75
CA CYS A 68 -27.18 -6.78 -50.67
C CYS A 68 -27.21 -7.93 -51.68
N TYR A 69 -26.03 -8.46 -52.06
CA TYR A 69 -25.89 -9.51 -53.06
C TYR A 69 -25.06 -10.71 -52.53
N PRO A 70 -25.62 -11.50 -51.60
CA PRO A 70 -24.91 -12.62 -50.98
C PRO A 70 -24.60 -13.77 -51.95
N ASN A 71 -25.37 -13.89 -53.05
CA ASN A 71 -25.18 -14.97 -54.03
C ASN A 71 -24.00 -14.71 -54.96
N ASP A 72 -23.86 -13.47 -55.44
CA ASP A 72 -22.86 -13.10 -56.44
C ASP A 72 -21.46 -12.89 -55.82
N LEU A 73 -21.39 -12.55 -54.53
CA LEU A 73 -20.15 -12.21 -53.81
C LEU A 73 -19.64 -13.30 -52.85
N LYS A 74 -19.97 -14.58 -53.08
CA LYS A 74 -19.47 -15.68 -52.23
C LYS A 74 -17.97 -15.88 -52.33
N THR A 75 -17.39 -15.70 -53.52
CA THR A 75 -15.94 -15.93 -53.76
C THR A 75 -15.09 -14.73 -53.37
N TYR A 76 -15.66 -13.54 -53.39
CA TYR A 76 -14.97 -12.27 -53.13
C TYR A 76 -14.12 -12.24 -51.85
N PRO A 77 -14.60 -12.71 -50.67
CA PRO A 77 -13.78 -12.71 -49.48
C PRO A 77 -12.58 -13.66 -49.57
N GLN A 78 -12.73 -14.81 -50.23
CA GLN A 78 -11.64 -15.78 -50.43
C GLN A 78 -10.59 -15.23 -51.40
N GLU A 79 -11.00 -14.58 -52.48
CA GLU A 79 -10.10 -13.96 -53.45
C GLU A 79 -9.15 -12.94 -52.79
N ILE A 80 -9.66 -12.12 -51.86
CA ILE A 80 -8.84 -11.16 -51.10
C ILE A 80 -7.93 -11.88 -50.09
N ILE A 81 -8.44 -12.92 -49.42
CA ILE A 81 -7.62 -13.72 -48.49
C ILE A 81 -6.44 -14.36 -49.23
N ASP A 82 -6.67 -14.95 -50.40
CA ASP A 82 -5.64 -15.64 -51.18
C ASP A 82 -4.54 -14.67 -51.62
N ILE A 83 -4.90 -13.49 -52.13
CA ILE A 83 -3.93 -12.43 -52.50
C ILE A 83 -3.09 -12.02 -51.30
N LEU A 84 -3.71 -11.83 -50.13
CA LEU A 84 -3.00 -11.46 -48.91
C LEU A 84 -2.12 -12.59 -48.38
N GLN A 85 -2.44 -13.86 -48.63
CA GLN A 85 -1.61 -14.99 -48.25
C GLN A 85 -0.41 -15.18 -49.19
N THR A 86 -0.61 -15.05 -50.50
CA THR A 86 0.44 -15.29 -51.52
C THR A 86 1.41 -14.11 -51.63
N HIS A 87 0.92 -12.87 -51.63
CA HIS A 87 1.73 -11.66 -51.88
C HIS A 87 2.00 -10.80 -50.63
N ASN A 88 2.00 -11.40 -49.43
CA ASN A 88 2.08 -10.65 -48.16
C ASN A 88 3.26 -9.66 -48.04
N ILE A 89 4.43 -9.96 -48.61
CA ILE A 89 5.66 -9.15 -48.53
C ILE A 89 5.76 -8.15 -49.69
N ILE A 90 5.29 -8.53 -50.88
CA ILE A 90 5.54 -7.80 -52.13
C ILE A 90 4.50 -6.69 -52.36
N LEU A 91 3.29 -6.87 -51.82
CA LEU A 91 2.18 -5.94 -52.00
C LEU A 91 2.54 -4.51 -51.56
N ASP A 92 1.99 -3.51 -52.25
CA ASP A 92 2.04 -2.13 -51.78
C ASP A 92 1.36 -1.95 -50.41
N ASN A 93 1.87 -1.03 -49.60
CA ASN A 93 1.45 -0.83 -48.22
C ASN A 93 0.03 -0.26 -48.12
N GLU A 94 -0.38 0.60 -49.05
CA GLU A 94 -1.72 1.18 -49.07
C GLU A 94 -2.75 0.14 -49.52
N MET A 95 -2.46 -0.61 -50.60
CA MET A 95 -3.31 -1.72 -51.04
C MET A 95 -3.47 -2.79 -49.95
N ARG A 96 -2.41 -3.09 -49.19
CA ARG A 96 -2.46 -4.06 -48.08
C ARG A 96 -3.45 -3.61 -47.02
N MET A 97 -3.43 -2.32 -46.70
CA MET A 97 -4.33 -1.72 -45.71
C MET A 97 -5.79 -1.73 -46.20
N THR A 98 -6.03 -1.47 -47.48
CA THR A 98 -7.39 -1.40 -48.04
C THR A 98 -8.03 -2.78 -48.10
N PHE A 99 -7.30 -3.81 -48.52
CA PHE A 99 -7.75 -5.20 -48.41
C PHE A 99 -8.06 -5.61 -46.97
N CYS A 100 -7.20 -5.23 -46.00
CA CYS A 100 -7.48 -5.51 -44.59
C CYS A 100 -8.77 -4.80 -44.11
N LYS A 101 -8.97 -3.52 -44.46
CA LYS A 101 -10.19 -2.77 -44.12
C LYS A 101 -11.45 -3.39 -44.74
N ALA A 102 -11.36 -3.83 -46.00
CA ALA A 102 -12.46 -4.50 -46.69
C ALA A 102 -12.86 -5.81 -45.98
N LEU A 103 -11.89 -6.66 -45.62
CA LEU A 103 -12.15 -7.88 -44.87
C LEU A 103 -12.75 -7.62 -43.47
N ILE A 104 -12.26 -6.58 -42.77
CA ILE A 104 -12.84 -6.13 -41.49
C ILE A 104 -14.31 -5.74 -41.67
N GLN A 105 -14.61 -5.00 -42.73
CA GLN A 105 -15.98 -4.55 -43.01
C GLN A 105 -16.92 -5.71 -43.33
N LEU A 106 -16.49 -6.68 -44.15
CA LEU A 106 -17.23 -7.90 -44.43
C LEU A 106 -17.55 -8.68 -43.15
N ARG A 107 -16.58 -8.70 -42.24
CA ARG A 107 -16.70 -9.39 -40.96
C ARG A 107 -17.62 -8.68 -39.98
N ASN A 108 -17.62 -7.35 -39.93
CA ASN A 108 -18.61 -6.58 -39.14
C ASN A 108 -20.05 -6.85 -39.60
N LYS A 109 -20.24 -7.28 -40.86
CA LYS A 109 -21.51 -7.71 -41.43
C LYS A 109 -21.76 -9.22 -41.33
N SER A 110 -20.94 -9.95 -40.57
CA SER A 110 -21.04 -11.40 -40.36
C SER A 110 -20.97 -12.29 -41.62
N LEU A 111 -20.41 -11.79 -42.72
CA LEU A 111 -20.25 -12.57 -43.97
C LEU A 111 -19.02 -13.51 -43.95
N LEU A 112 -18.18 -13.42 -42.92
CA LEU A 112 -16.91 -14.13 -42.82
C LEU A 112 -16.67 -14.61 -41.39
N GLU A 113 -16.17 -15.83 -41.24
CA GLU A 113 -15.94 -16.45 -39.93
C GLU A 113 -14.75 -15.80 -39.19
N PRO A 114 -14.89 -15.43 -37.90
CA PRO A 114 -13.83 -14.82 -37.09
C PRO A 114 -12.50 -15.58 -37.10
N THR A 115 -12.54 -16.91 -37.10
CA THR A 115 -11.37 -17.79 -37.01
C THR A 115 -10.46 -17.65 -38.22
N ALA A 116 -11.03 -17.70 -39.43
CA ALA A 116 -10.32 -17.54 -40.69
C ALA A 116 -9.64 -16.16 -40.78
N LEU A 117 -10.37 -15.08 -40.46
CA LEU A 117 -9.84 -13.72 -40.54
C LEU A 117 -8.69 -13.49 -39.56
N LEU A 118 -8.88 -13.88 -38.30
CA LEU A 118 -7.88 -13.66 -37.27
C LEU A 118 -6.61 -14.47 -37.58
N SER A 119 -6.75 -15.71 -38.07
CA SER A 119 -5.59 -16.51 -38.51
C SER A 119 -4.78 -15.82 -39.60
N LEU A 120 -5.44 -15.16 -40.57
CA LEU A 120 -4.80 -14.36 -41.61
C LEU A 120 -4.10 -13.14 -41.01
N PHE A 121 -4.79 -12.37 -40.16
CA PHE A 121 -4.22 -11.18 -39.54
C PHE A 121 -2.97 -11.48 -38.73
N PHE A 122 -2.93 -12.62 -38.05
CA PHE A 122 -1.73 -13.03 -37.34
C PHE A 122 -0.59 -13.43 -38.29
N LYS A 123 -0.87 -14.06 -39.43
CA LYS A 123 0.16 -14.28 -40.47
C LYS A 123 0.68 -12.93 -41.01
N LEU A 124 -0.20 -11.95 -41.19
CA LEU A 124 0.16 -10.59 -41.64
C LEU A 124 0.96 -9.79 -40.60
N LEU A 125 1.00 -10.19 -39.32
CA LEU A 125 1.92 -9.58 -38.35
C LEU A 125 3.41 -9.80 -38.71
N ARG A 126 3.71 -10.74 -39.61
CA ARG A 126 5.06 -10.95 -40.15
C ARG A 126 5.53 -9.83 -41.08
N CYS A 127 4.61 -9.07 -41.68
CA CYS A 127 4.91 -7.99 -42.63
C CYS A 127 5.73 -6.87 -41.97
N GLN A 128 6.53 -6.15 -42.76
CA GLN A 128 7.47 -5.12 -42.28
C GLN A 128 6.79 -3.82 -41.83
N ASP A 129 5.55 -3.57 -42.26
CA ASP A 129 4.81 -2.32 -42.02
C ASP A 129 4.46 -2.07 -40.56
N LYS A 130 4.86 -0.92 -40.05
CA LYS A 130 4.53 -0.50 -38.68
C LYS A 130 3.07 -0.09 -38.52
N ILE A 131 2.54 0.67 -39.48
CA ILE A 131 1.18 1.24 -39.43
C ILE A 131 0.15 0.11 -39.49
N LEU A 132 0.30 -0.79 -40.46
CA LEU A 132 -0.59 -1.94 -40.60
C LEU A 132 -0.57 -2.82 -39.35
N ARG A 133 0.61 -3.14 -38.80
CA ARG A 133 0.71 -3.95 -37.59
C ARG A 133 -0.01 -3.33 -36.40
N GLN A 134 0.16 -2.03 -36.15
CA GLN A 134 -0.54 -1.34 -35.05
C GLN A 134 -2.06 -1.32 -35.27
N PHE A 135 -2.50 -1.13 -36.52
CA PHE A 135 -3.90 -1.20 -36.90
C PHE A 135 -4.48 -2.61 -36.69
N LEU A 136 -3.78 -3.65 -37.14
CA LEU A 136 -4.18 -5.05 -36.96
C LEU A 136 -4.22 -5.43 -35.48
N GLN A 137 -3.23 -5.05 -34.68
CA GLN A 137 -3.22 -5.28 -33.23
C GLN A 137 -4.46 -4.67 -32.57
N THR A 138 -4.73 -3.39 -32.84
CA THR A 138 -5.89 -2.69 -32.27
C THR A 138 -7.19 -3.38 -32.68
N HIS A 139 -7.31 -3.71 -33.97
CA HIS A 139 -8.49 -4.36 -34.50
C HIS A 139 -8.71 -5.74 -33.90
N VAL A 140 -7.68 -6.61 -33.87
CA VAL A 140 -7.73 -7.95 -33.27
C VAL A 140 -8.23 -7.88 -31.83
N VAL A 141 -7.71 -6.94 -31.03
CA VAL A 141 -8.12 -6.78 -29.63
C VAL A 141 -9.56 -6.27 -29.51
N THR A 142 -9.96 -5.25 -30.29
CA THR A 142 -11.33 -4.74 -30.28
C THR A 142 -12.34 -5.80 -30.70
N ASP A 143 -11.91 -6.63 -31.64
CA ASP A 143 -12.76 -7.61 -32.24
C ASP A 143 -12.98 -8.82 -31.32
N ILE A 144 -11.92 -9.37 -30.71
CA ILE A 144 -12.04 -10.41 -29.68
C ILE A 144 -12.88 -9.91 -28.50
N LYS A 145 -12.77 -8.62 -28.15
CA LYS A 145 -13.64 -8.00 -27.15
C LYS A 145 -15.11 -8.01 -27.58
N ASN A 146 -15.41 -7.65 -28.83
CA ASN A 146 -16.77 -7.63 -29.36
C ASN A 146 -17.37 -9.04 -29.44
N ILE A 147 -16.60 -10.06 -29.85
CA ILE A 147 -17.03 -11.46 -29.84
C ILE A 147 -17.45 -11.90 -28.44
N ASN A 148 -16.70 -11.46 -27.42
CA ASN A 148 -16.92 -11.83 -26.03
C ASN A 148 -17.81 -10.84 -25.25
N ALA A 149 -18.43 -9.86 -25.91
CA ALA A 149 -19.20 -8.81 -25.25
C ALA A 149 -20.50 -9.32 -24.60
N LYS A 150 -21.15 -10.32 -25.20
CA LYS A 150 -22.38 -10.94 -24.67
C LYS A 150 -22.06 -12.13 -23.75
N HIS A 151 -21.23 -13.04 -24.23
CA HIS A 151 -20.81 -14.25 -23.53
C HIS A 151 -19.41 -14.64 -24.01
N LYS A 152 -18.62 -15.31 -23.15
CA LYS A 152 -17.27 -15.79 -23.49
C LYS A 152 -17.34 -17.00 -24.43
N ASN A 153 -17.02 -16.81 -25.71
CA ASN A 153 -17.01 -17.90 -26.69
C ASN A 153 -15.76 -18.78 -26.54
N ALA A 154 -15.83 -19.77 -25.64
CA ALA A 154 -14.72 -20.65 -25.29
C ALA A 154 -14.10 -21.39 -26.50
N LYS A 155 -14.91 -21.82 -27.47
CA LYS A 155 -14.40 -22.50 -28.69
C LYS A 155 -13.46 -21.60 -29.49
N VAL A 156 -13.90 -20.38 -29.82
CA VAL A 156 -13.12 -19.41 -30.57
C VAL A 156 -11.88 -18.99 -29.77
N ASN A 157 -12.04 -18.72 -28.47
CA ASN A 157 -10.92 -18.34 -27.60
C ASN A 157 -9.86 -19.44 -27.53
N THR A 158 -10.25 -20.72 -27.44
CA THR A 158 -9.30 -21.85 -27.39
C THR A 158 -8.51 -21.98 -28.70
N VAL A 159 -9.17 -21.85 -29.85
CA VAL A 159 -8.51 -21.88 -31.17
C VAL A 159 -7.52 -20.72 -31.31
N LEU A 160 -7.93 -19.51 -30.93
CA LEU A 160 -7.07 -18.31 -30.99
C LEU A 160 -5.90 -18.39 -30.01
N GLN A 161 -6.11 -18.89 -28.79
CA GLN A 161 -5.07 -19.12 -27.80
C GLN A 161 -4.03 -20.11 -28.34
N ASN A 162 -4.46 -21.27 -28.84
CA ASN A 162 -3.55 -22.27 -29.43
C ASN A 162 -2.73 -21.69 -30.60
N PHE A 163 -3.37 -20.86 -31.43
CA PHE A 163 -2.69 -20.17 -32.52
C PHE A 163 -1.63 -19.18 -32.00
N MET A 164 -1.95 -18.39 -30.96
CA MET A 164 -0.97 -17.52 -30.28
C MET A 164 0.21 -18.29 -29.70
N PHE A 165 -0.04 -19.50 -29.17
CA PHE A 165 1.02 -20.32 -28.60
C PHE A 165 2.00 -20.81 -29.68
N SER A 166 1.48 -21.11 -30.88
CA SER A 166 2.32 -21.39 -32.04
C SER A 166 3.15 -20.17 -32.46
N MET A 167 2.53 -18.98 -32.49
CA MET A 167 3.20 -17.74 -32.90
C MET A 167 4.31 -17.29 -31.94
N LEU A 168 4.23 -17.62 -30.65
CA LEU A 168 5.31 -17.33 -29.69
C LEU A 168 6.57 -18.16 -29.94
N LYS A 169 6.42 -19.34 -30.55
CA LYS A 169 7.53 -20.21 -30.93
C LYS A 169 8.15 -19.81 -32.28
N ASP A 170 7.49 -18.94 -33.03
CA ASP A 170 8.01 -18.49 -34.32
C ASP A 170 9.32 -17.70 -34.16
N PRO A 171 10.28 -17.84 -35.11
CA PRO A 171 11.57 -17.14 -35.04
C PRO A 171 11.44 -15.62 -35.26
N ASN A 172 10.29 -15.13 -35.75
CA ASN A 172 10.11 -13.71 -36.03
C ASN A 172 9.88 -12.91 -34.74
N VAL A 173 10.93 -12.22 -34.31
CA VAL A 173 10.97 -11.34 -33.14
C VAL A 173 9.80 -10.37 -33.05
N ARG A 174 9.37 -9.79 -34.18
CA ARG A 174 8.32 -8.76 -34.19
C ARG A 174 6.95 -9.37 -33.98
N ALA A 175 6.66 -10.46 -34.69
CA ALA A 175 5.40 -11.17 -34.57
C ALA A 175 5.22 -11.74 -33.16
N ALA A 176 6.25 -12.41 -32.62
CA ALA A 176 6.21 -12.98 -31.28
C ALA A 176 5.98 -11.90 -30.19
N LYS A 177 6.66 -10.75 -30.30
CA LYS A 177 6.44 -9.63 -29.36
C LYS A 177 5.00 -9.12 -29.43
N MET A 178 4.49 -8.90 -30.63
CA MET A 178 3.11 -8.40 -30.80
C MET A 178 2.06 -9.41 -30.32
N SER A 179 2.30 -10.71 -30.50
CA SER A 179 1.44 -11.75 -29.94
C SER A 179 1.36 -11.66 -28.41
N VAL A 180 2.50 -11.46 -27.72
CA VAL A 180 2.49 -11.20 -26.27
C VAL A 180 1.75 -9.92 -25.94
N ASP A 181 2.00 -8.81 -26.65
CA ASP A 181 1.35 -7.53 -26.40
C ASP A 181 -0.19 -7.64 -26.56
N ILE A 182 -0.68 -8.37 -27.57
CA ILE A 182 -2.11 -8.66 -27.76
C ILE A 182 -2.68 -9.47 -26.58
N MET A 183 -1.97 -10.51 -26.13
CA MET A 183 -2.38 -11.31 -24.98
C MET A 183 -2.47 -10.47 -23.69
N ILE A 184 -1.50 -9.58 -23.47
CA ILE A 184 -1.48 -8.66 -22.33
C ILE A 184 -2.66 -7.69 -22.39
N GLU A 185 -2.94 -7.09 -23.56
CA GLU A 185 -4.08 -6.19 -23.72
C GLU A 185 -5.42 -6.89 -23.48
N LEU A 186 -5.58 -8.14 -23.93
CA LEU A 186 -6.79 -8.94 -23.71
C LEU A 186 -6.97 -9.34 -22.24
N TYR A 187 -5.88 -9.59 -21.53
CA TYR A 187 -5.90 -9.82 -20.09
C TYR A 187 -6.33 -8.55 -19.34
N ASN A 188 -5.73 -7.39 -19.65
CA ASN A 188 -6.06 -6.11 -19.01
C ASN A 188 -7.50 -5.66 -19.27
N LYS A 189 -8.08 -6.08 -20.41
CA LYS A 189 -9.50 -5.84 -20.73
C LYS A 189 -10.46 -6.88 -20.10
N ASN A 190 -9.95 -7.77 -19.25
CA ASN A 190 -10.70 -8.85 -18.58
C ASN A 190 -11.41 -9.82 -19.54
N VAL A 191 -10.95 -9.93 -20.78
CA VAL A 191 -11.54 -10.86 -21.77
C VAL A 191 -10.94 -12.25 -21.60
N TRP A 192 -9.61 -12.33 -21.48
CA TRP A 192 -8.84 -13.56 -21.33
C TRP A 192 -8.18 -13.66 -19.94
N ASN A 193 -9.00 -13.72 -18.89
CA ASN A 193 -8.56 -13.91 -17.51
C ASN A 193 -8.42 -15.40 -17.14
N ASP A 194 -7.80 -16.19 -18.01
CA ASP A 194 -7.70 -17.63 -17.86
C ASP A 194 -6.31 -18.05 -17.33
N VAL A 195 -6.26 -19.17 -16.61
CA VAL A 195 -5.01 -19.78 -16.15
C VAL A 195 -4.09 -20.12 -17.34
N LYS A 196 -4.65 -20.59 -18.46
CA LYS A 196 -3.89 -20.96 -19.66
C LYS A 196 -3.15 -19.76 -20.27
N THR A 197 -3.78 -18.59 -20.34
CA THR A 197 -3.17 -17.41 -20.98
C THR A 197 -2.02 -16.86 -20.16
N VAL A 198 -2.17 -16.82 -18.83
CA VAL A 198 -1.10 -16.42 -17.91
C VAL A 198 0.11 -17.35 -18.02
N ASN A 199 -0.10 -18.66 -18.01
CA ASN A 199 1.01 -19.62 -18.08
C ASN A 199 1.73 -19.57 -19.42
N VAL A 200 1.04 -19.24 -20.52
CA VAL A 200 1.74 -18.99 -21.78
C VAL A 200 2.54 -17.71 -21.75
N ILE A 201 2.03 -16.62 -21.16
CA ILE A 201 2.85 -15.42 -20.97
C ILE A 201 4.07 -15.75 -20.09
N ALA A 202 3.92 -16.63 -19.09
CA ALA A 202 5.03 -17.14 -18.29
C ALA A 202 6.08 -17.89 -19.14
N THR A 203 5.66 -18.68 -20.14
CA THR A 203 6.63 -19.28 -21.09
C THR A 203 7.38 -18.22 -21.91
N GLY A 204 6.76 -17.08 -22.18
CA GLY A 204 7.38 -15.93 -22.85
C GLY A 204 8.55 -15.33 -22.07
N CYS A 205 8.56 -15.45 -20.74
CA CYS A 205 9.68 -15.02 -19.90
C CYS A 205 10.98 -15.83 -20.16
N PHE A 206 10.87 -17.08 -20.61
CA PHE A 206 12.02 -17.95 -20.92
C PHE A 206 12.47 -17.85 -22.39
N SER A 207 11.87 -16.95 -23.17
CA SER A 207 12.25 -16.77 -24.56
C SER A 207 13.66 -16.19 -24.70
N LYS A 208 14.43 -16.68 -25.68
CA LYS A 208 15.75 -16.12 -26.03
C LYS A 208 15.67 -14.67 -26.54
N ILE A 209 14.48 -14.25 -26.96
CA ILE A 209 14.21 -12.93 -27.52
C ILE A 209 13.97 -11.95 -26.38
N THR A 210 14.95 -11.10 -26.09
CA THR A 210 14.90 -10.13 -24.98
C THR A 210 13.65 -9.25 -24.98
N LYS A 211 13.16 -8.83 -26.16
CA LYS A 211 11.93 -8.00 -26.27
C LYS A 211 10.67 -8.74 -25.81
N VAL A 212 10.57 -10.04 -26.07
CA VAL A 212 9.43 -10.89 -25.69
C VAL A 212 9.50 -11.18 -24.19
N MET A 213 10.70 -11.51 -23.69
CA MET A 213 10.96 -11.67 -22.26
C MET A 213 10.60 -10.40 -21.48
N VAL A 214 11.07 -9.21 -21.91
CA VAL A 214 10.78 -7.94 -21.23
C VAL A 214 9.28 -7.61 -21.24
N ALA A 215 8.56 -7.88 -22.35
CA ALA A 215 7.11 -7.68 -22.39
C ALA A 215 6.38 -8.60 -21.40
N SER A 216 6.79 -9.87 -21.34
CA SER A 216 6.23 -10.87 -20.43
C SER A 216 6.55 -10.57 -18.96
N LEU A 217 7.76 -10.08 -18.65
CA LEU A 217 8.11 -9.63 -17.31
C LEU A 217 7.30 -8.39 -16.89
N LYS A 218 7.12 -7.40 -17.78
CA LYS A 218 6.30 -6.20 -17.49
C LYS A 218 4.85 -6.54 -17.16
N PHE A 219 4.31 -7.58 -17.80
CA PHE A 219 2.97 -8.08 -17.51
C PHE A 219 2.82 -8.46 -16.03
N PHE A 220 3.73 -9.29 -15.52
CA PHE A 220 3.69 -9.73 -14.12
C PHE A 220 3.98 -8.62 -13.10
N LEU A 221 4.68 -7.55 -13.51
CA LEU A 221 4.93 -6.39 -12.66
C LEU A 221 3.73 -5.45 -12.54
N GLY A 222 2.75 -5.55 -13.44
CA GLY A 222 1.52 -4.76 -13.39
C GLY A 222 1.68 -3.29 -13.80
N THR A 223 2.75 -2.92 -14.51
CA THR A 223 2.99 -1.51 -14.93
C THR A 223 1.93 -0.95 -15.89
N HIS A 224 0.97 -1.76 -16.32
CA HIS A 224 -0.13 -1.37 -17.21
C HIS A 224 -1.46 -1.10 -16.49
N SER A 225 -1.51 -1.32 -15.18
CA SER A 225 -2.67 -1.03 -14.35
C SER A 225 -2.38 0.24 -13.56
N GLU A 226 -2.35 1.38 -14.24
CA GLU A 226 -2.69 2.62 -13.53
C GLU A 226 -4.10 2.40 -13.00
N GLU A 227 -4.18 2.16 -11.70
CA GLU A 227 -5.42 2.08 -10.94
C GLU A 227 -6.25 3.28 -11.35
N LYS A 228 -7.27 3.06 -12.18
CA LYS A 228 -8.33 4.04 -12.35
C LYS A 228 -8.94 4.17 -10.97
N GLU A 229 -8.55 5.22 -10.26
CA GLU A 229 -9.23 5.67 -9.06
C GLU A 229 -10.71 5.74 -9.42
N SER A 230 -11.46 4.73 -8.99
CA SER A 230 -12.90 4.74 -9.10
C SER A 230 -13.35 5.90 -8.20
N ASP A 231 -13.79 6.98 -8.84
CA ASP A 231 -14.38 8.15 -8.20
C ASP A 231 -15.45 7.65 -7.21
N ASP A 232 -15.15 7.74 -5.92
CA ASP A 232 -15.93 7.20 -4.80
C ASP A 232 -17.20 8.07 -4.72
N SER A 233 -18.25 7.66 -5.43
CA SER A 233 -19.58 8.28 -5.36
C SER A 233 -20.09 8.17 -3.92
N ASP A 234 -20.24 9.33 -3.28
CA ASP A 234 -20.75 9.51 -1.92
C ASP A 234 -22.19 8.96 -1.84
N SER A 235 -22.33 7.75 -1.32
CA SER A 235 -23.61 7.18 -0.88
C SER A 235 -23.76 7.44 0.62
N ASP A 236 -24.60 8.43 0.94
CA ASP A 236 -25.10 8.74 2.28
C ASP A 236 -26.12 7.67 2.71
N ASP A 237 -25.66 6.62 3.40
CA ASP A 237 -26.52 5.75 4.19
C ASP A 237 -25.87 5.43 5.56
N GLU A 238 -26.18 6.25 6.57
CA GLU A 238 -25.80 6.02 7.97
C GLU A 238 -27.02 5.94 8.90
N PRO A 239 -27.32 4.73 9.39
CA PRO A 239 -27.67 4.54 10.80
C PRO A 239 -26.54 3.80 11.54
N SER A 240 -26.46 4.05 12.86
CA SER A 240 -25.51 3.54 13.90
C SER A 240 -24.43 4.50 14.47
N MET A 241 -24.57 5.83 14.29
CA MET A 241 -23.72 6.81 14.99
C MET A 241 -24.30 7.27 16.36
N LYS A 242 -25.52 6.82 16.71
CA LYS A 242 -26.31 7.36 17.84
C LYS A 242 -25.63 7.16 19.19
N GLU A 243 -25.06 6.00 19.49
CA GLU A 243 -24.41 5.70 20.78
C GLU A 243 -23.15 6.52 21.06
N ILE A 244 -22.25 6.63 20.07
CA ILE A 244 -20.99 7.41 20.17
C ILE A 244 -21.30 8.91 20.33
N ILE A 245 -22.37 9.39 19.70
CA ILE A 245 -22.87 10.76 19.85
C ILE A 245 -23.50 10.95 21.24
N MET A 246 -24.30 10.00 21.72
CA MET A 246 -25.00 10.05 23.01
C MET A 246 -24.03 10.11 24.19
N ALA A 247 -22.98 9.29 24.19
CA ALA A 247 -21.91 9.31 25.20
C ALA A 247 -21.13 10.65 25.27
N ASN A 248 -21.19 11.46 24.21
CA ASN A 248 -20.56 12.78 24.14
C ASN A 248 -21.52 13.95 24.40
N LYS A 249 -22.85 13.72 24.48
CA LYS A 249 -23.84 14.76 24.82
C LYS A 249 -23.79 15.17 26.29
N VAL A 250 -23.49 14.24 27.20
CA VAL A 250 -23.57 14.42 28.66
C VAL A 250 -22.40 15.26 29.23
N ASN A 251 -21.41 15.65 28.41
CA ASN A 251 -20.19 16.30 28.89
C ASN A 251 -19.86 17.61 28.16
N LYS A 252 -19.04 18.47 28.81
CA LYS A 252 -18.58 19.75 28.24
C LYS A 252 -17.86 19.55 26.89
N LYS A 253 -18.35 20.26 25.85
CA LYS A 253 -17.79 20.24 24.49
C LYS A 253 -16.45 20.95 24.44
N THR A 254 -15.34 20.22 24.59
CA THR A 254 -13.98 20.74 24.39
C THR A 254 -13.47 20.46 22.99
N LYS A 255 -12.59 21.32 22.46
CA LYS A 255 -11.96 21.15 21.13
C LYS A 255 -11.18 19.83 21.01
N LYS A 256 -10.61 19.34 22.13
CA LYS A 256 -9.92 18.04 22.23
C LYS A 256 -10.90 16.87 22.03
N ARG A 257 -12.04 16.91 22.71
CA ARG A 257 -13.07 15.86 22.64
C ARG A 257 -13.79 15.84 21.29
N GLN A 258 -14.02 17.01 20.69
CA GLN A 258 -14.53 17.10 19.32
C GLN A 258 -13.58 16.45 18.31
N LYS A 259 -12.26 16.60 18.48
CA LYS A 259 -11.27 15.95 17.63
C LYS A 259 -11.22 14.43 17.84
N GLN A 260 -11.40 13.95 19.07
CA GLN A 260 -11.50 12.51 19.38
C GLN A 260 -12.77 11.90 18.77
N LEU A 261 -13.91 12.57 18.89
CA LEU A 261 -15.16 12.16 18.27
C LEU A 261 -15.02 12.09 16.75
N LYS A 262 -14.45 13.11 16.11
CA LYS A 262 -14.17 13.09 14.66
C LYS A 262 -13.30 11.89 14.25
N LYS A 263 -12.26 11.57 15.05
CA LYS A 263 -11.41 10.40 14.79
C LYS A 263 -12.16 9.08 14.96
N ALA A 264 -12.97 8.93 16.02
CA ALA A 264 -13.76 7.72 16.26
C ALA A 264 -14.84 7.52 15.18
N LYS A 265 -15.45 8.61 14.69
CA LYS A 265 -16.34 8.56 13.53
C LYS A 265 -15.62 8.09 12.27
N GLN A 266 -14.46 8.67 11.98
CA GLN A 266 -13.65 8.29 10.82
C GLN A 266 -13.21 6.82 10.87
N SER A 267 -12.80 6.30 12.04
CA SER A 267 -12.42 4.89 12.16
C SER A 267 -13.61 3.95 11.97
N PHE A 268 -14.78 4.32 12.50
CA PHE A 268 -16.02 3.55 12.33
C PHE A 268 -16.49 3.51 10.88
N VAL A 269 -16.54 4.65 10.19
CA VAL A 269 -16.91 4.74 8.76
C VAL A 269 -15.93 3.94 7.91
N LYS A 270 -14.63 4.01 8.18
CA LYS A 270 -13.62 3.20 7.49
C LYS A 270 -13.87 1.70 7.69
N ALA A 271 -14.15 1.26 8.92
CA ALA A 271 -14.46 -0.14 9.20
C ALA A 271 -15.74 -0.61 8.49
N LYS A 272 -16.79 0.23 8.43
CA LYS A 272 -18.03 -0.06 7.69
C LYS A 272 -17.79 -0.13 6.18
N LYS A 273 -17.06 0.84 5.60
CA LYS A 273 -16.70 0.85 4.17
C LYS A 273 -15.87 -0.39 3.76
N LYS A 274 -14.99 -0.88 4.64
CA LYS A 274 -14.24 -2.12 4.42
C LYS A 274 -15.14 -3.36 4.38
N LYS A 275 -16.21 -3.38 5.18
CA LYS A 275 -17.18 -4.49 5.20
C LYS A 275 -18.20 -4.45 4.06
N SER A 276 -18.52 -3.27 3.54
CA SER A 276 -19.50 -3.11 2.45
C SER A 276 -18.92 -3.33 1.05
N LYS A 277 -17.60 -3.18 0.87
CA LYS A 277 -16.93 -3.56 -0.38
C LYS A 277 -16.79 -5.09 -0.40
N ALA A 278 -17.55 -5.76 -1.28
CA ALA A 278 -17.32 -7.17 -1.56
C ALA A 278 -15.85 -7.36 -2.00
N PRO A 279 -15.12 -8.38 -1.51
CA PRO A 279 -13.77 -8.63 -1.96
C PRO A 279 -13.81 -9.00 -3.43
N GLN A 280 -13.50 -8.06 -4.31
CA GLN A 280 -13.21 -8.36 -5.70
C GLN A 280 -11.84 -9.04 -5.72
N TYR A 281 -11.84 -10.37 -5.75
CA TYR A 281 -10.65 -11.16 -6.02
C TYR A 281 -10.30 -11.01 -7.51
N ASN A 282 -9.76 -9.85 -7.88
CA ASN A 282 -8.95 -9.78 -9.08
C ASN A 282 -7.71 -10.60 -8.77
N PHE A 283 -7.75 -11.91 -9.06
CA PHE A 283 -6.59 -12.77 -8.90
C PHE A 283 -5.43 -12.11 -9.63
N SER A 284 -4.37 -11.82 -8.89
CA SER A 284 -3.13 -11.34 -9.49
C SER A 284 -2.72 -12.38 -10.52
N ALA A 285 -2.20 -11.95 -11.68
CA ALA A 285 -1.68 -12.88 -12.68
C ALA A 285 -0.66 -13.87 -12.06
N LEU A 286 0.01 -13.46 -10.99
CA LEU A 286 0.94 -14.30 -10.24
C LEU A 286 0.27 -15.47 -9.51
N HIS A 287 -1.00 -15.37 -9.09
CA HIS A 287 -1.75 -16.47 -8.46
C HIS A 287 -2.23 -17.51 -9.48
N LEU A 288 -2.31 -17.15 -10.75
CA LEU A 288 -2.80 -18.02 -11.83
C LEU A 288 -1.69 -18.88 -12.47
N ILE A 289 -0.48 -18.87 -11.91
CA ILE A 289 0.64 -19.69 -12.40
C ILE A 289 0.49 -21.13 -11.88
N HIS A 290 0.71 -22.14 -12.73
CA HIS A 290 0.52 -23.55 -12.38
C HIS A 290 1.56 -24.07 -11.38
N ASP A 291 2.84 -23.78 -11.60
CA ASP A 291 3.94 -24.16 -10.71
C ASP A 291 4.81 -22.93 -10.44
N PRO A 292 4.51 -22.17 -9.38
CA PRO A 292 5.24 -20.94 -9.06
C PRO A 292 6.67 -21.21 -8.57
N GLN A 293 6.93 -22.38 -7.95
CA GLN A 293 8.25 -22.74 -7.43
C GLN A 293 9.24 -23.00 -8.58
N ASP A 294 8.90 -23.92 -9.48
CA ASP A 294 9.75 -24.24 -10.65
C ASP A 294 9.91 -23.03 -11.57
N PHE A 295 8.86 -22.21 -11.71
CA PHE A 295 8.93 -20.96 -12.46
C PHE A 295 9.97 -19.99 -11.87
N ALA A 296 9.96 -19.76 -10.55
CA ALA A 296 10.92 -18.89 -9.88
C ALA A 296 12.36 -19.42 -9.97
N GLU A 297 12.55 -20.73 -9.76
CA GLU A 297 13.88 -21.36 -9.87
C GLU A 297 14.47 -21.27 -11.28
N LYS A 298 13.65 -21.53 -12.31
CA LYS A 298 14.09 -21.41 -13.70
C LYS A 298 14.47 -19.98 -14.06
N LEU A 299 13.68 -18.99 -13.62
CA LEU A 299 13.99 -17.57 -13.83
C LEU A 299 15.30 -17.19 -13.14
N PHE A 300 15.51 -17.65 -11.91
CA PHE A 300 16.73 -17.36 -11.17
C PHE A 300 17.97 -18.00 -11.81
N LYS A 301 17.88 -19.28 -12.22
CA LYS A 301 18.93 -19.97 -12.98
C LYS A 301 19.27 -19.26 -14.30
N GLN A 302 18.29 -18.64 -14.96
CA GLN A 302 18.51 -17.85 -16.16
C GLN A 302 19.33 -16.58 -15.89
N ILE A 303 19.10 -15.89 -14.76
CA ILE A 303 19.88 -14.71 -14.36
C ILE A 303 21.34 -15.06 -14.08
N GLU A 304 21.60 -16.23 -13.48
CA GLU A 304 22.95 -16.71 -13.19
C GLU A 304 23.72 -17.05 -14.47
N LYS A 305 23.05 -17.69 -15.44
CA LYS A 305 23.67 -18.11 -16.71
C LYS A 305 23.83 -16.96 -17.71
N ASN A 306 22.84 -16.08 -17.82
CA ASN A 306 22.83 -15.03 -18.83
C ASN A 306 23.45 -13.73 -18.30
N ASN A 307 24.35 -13.14 -19.09
CA ASN A 307 24.87 -11.80 -18.81
C ASN A 307 23.97 -10.69 -19.39
N ASP A 308 22.70 -10.69 -19.02
CA ASP A 308 21.75 -9.67 -19.46
C ASP A 308 22.02 -8.30 -18.84
N ARG A 309 21.54 -7.24 -19.50
CA ARG A 309 21.60 -5.86 -19.00
C ARG A 309 20.98 -5.78 -17.60
N PHE A 310 21.59 -4.97 -16.72
CA PHE A 310 21.18 -4.84 -15.32
C PHE A 310 19.69 -4.53 -15.13
N GLU A 311 19.08 -3.71 -15.99
CA GLU A 311 17.64 -3.39 -15.95
C GLU A 311 16.75 -4.64 -16.12
N VAL A 312 17.12 -5.56 -17.02
CA VAL A 312 16.39 -6.81 -17.26
C VAL A 312 16.56 -7.75 -16.06
N LYS A 313 17.77 -7.81 -15.48
CA LYS A 313 18.04 -8.55 -14.24
C LYS A 313 17.18 -8.01 -13.10
N LEU A 314 17.09 -6.69 -12.96
CA LEU A 314 16.28 -6.02 -11.94
C LEU A 314 14.78 -6.34 -12.09
N MET A 315 14.25 -6.33 -13.31
CA MET A 315 12.87 -6.74 -13.56
C MET A 315 12.60 -8.21 -13.24
N THR A 316 13.55 -9.09 -13.57
CA THR A 316 13.42 -10.52 -13.30
C THR A 316 13.47 -10.79 -11.80
N LEU A 317 14.36 -10.11 -11.07
CA LEU A 317 14.44 -10.18 -9.61
C LEU A 317 13.16 -9.67 -8.94
N ASP A 318 12.52 -8.62 -9.46
CA ASP A 318 11.23 -8.13 -8.93
C ASP A 318 10.12 -9.18 -9.10
N VAL A 319 10.04 -9.84 -10.26
CA VAL A 319 9.07 -10.93 -10.46
C VAL A 319 9.35 -12.10 -9.50
N VAL A 320 10.62 -12.50 -9.34
CA VAL A 320 11.03 -13.56 -8.42
C VAL A 320 10.70 -13.19 -6.96
N SER A 321 10.98 -11.96 -6.51
CA SER A 321 10.68 -11.54 -5.14
C SER A 321 9.19 -11.52 -4.84
N ARG A 322 8.36 -11.10 -5.81
CA ARG A 322 6.91 -11.16 -5.69
C ARG A 322 6.41 -12.60 -5.60
N LEU A 323 6.92 -13.50 -6.44
CA LEU A 323 6.54 -14.92 -6.38
C LEU A 323 6.88 -15.55 -5.04
N ILE A 324 8.10 -15.29 -4.51
CA ILE A 324 8.52 -15.78 -3.20
C ILE A 324 7.60 -15.26 -2.10
N GLY A 325 7.29 -13.96 -2.10
CA GLY A 325 6.44 -13.37 -1.07
C GLY A 325 4.99 -13.83 -1.11
N LEU A 326 4.41 -14.01 -2.31
CA LEU A 326 3.01 -14.38 -2.48
C LEU A 326 2.75 -15.86 -2.19
N HIS A 327 3.58 -16.74 -2.76
CA HIS A 327 3.41 -18.20 -2.64
C HIS A 327 4.25 -18.82 -1.53
N SER A 328 5.01 -18.01 -0.76
CA SER A 328 5.91 -18.47 0.30
C SER A 328 6.91 -19.54 -0.18
N LEU A 329 7.62 -19.23 -1.27
CA LEU A 329 8.51 -20.16 -1.99
C LEU A 329 9.88 -20.32 -1.33
N PHE A 330 10.47 -21.50 -1.44
CA PHE A 330 11.81 -21.77 -0.93
C PHE A 330 12.88 -21.56 -2.01
N LEU A 331 13.47 -20.37 -2.08
CA LEU A 331 14.60 -20.06 -2.97
C LEU A 331 15.77 -19.46 -2.19
N LEU A 332 16.50 -20.29 -1.45
CA LEU A 332 17.50 -19.82 -0.48
C LEU A 332 18.72 -19.13 -1.14
N ASN A 333 19.08 -19.53 -2.37
CA ASN A 333 20.20 -18.93 -3.12
C ASN A 333 19.94 -17.46 -3.52
N PHE A 334 18.69 -17.01 -3.45
CA PHE A 334 18.30 -15.64 -3.75
C PHE A 334 18.91 -14.63 -2.75
N TYR A 335 18.95 -14.95 -1.45
CA TYR A 335 19.40 -14.02 -0.43
C TYR A 335 20.91 -13.71 -0.51
N PRO A 336 21.81 -14.71 -0.61
CA PRO A 336 23.24 -14.45 -0.85
C PRO A 336 23.50 -13.70 -2.16
N TYR A 337 22.70 -13.97 -3.20
CA TYR A 337 22.85 -13.28 -4.48
C TYR A 337 22.53 -11.78 -4.37
N ILE A 338 21.44 -11.40 -3.70
CA ILE A 338 21.13 -9.99 -3.49
C ILE A 338 22.09 -9.32 -2.50
N GLN A 339 22.56 -10.05 -1.48
CA GLN A 339 23.51 -9.53 -0.48
C GLN A 339 24.73 -8.85 -1.11
N ARG A 340 25.25 -9.37 -2.23
CA ARG A 340 26.37 -8.75 -2.99
C ARG A 340 26.07 -7.34 -3.49
N PHE A 341 24.80 -7.04 -3.76
CA PHE A 341 24.36 -5.75 -4.32
C PHE A 341 23.88 -4.75 -3.26
N LEU A 342 23.94 -5.11 -1.97
CA LEU A 342 23.53 -4.26 -0.84
C LEU A 342 24.59 -3.23 -0.46
N GLN A 343 24.88 -2.32 -1.37
CA GLN A 343 25.77 -1.17 -1.15
C GLN A 343 25.02 0.14 -1.46
N PRO A 344 25.17 1.21 -0.66
CA PRO A 344 24.46 2.47 -0.89
C PRO A 344 24.76 3.15 -2.25
N HIS A 345 25.95 2.92 -2.81
CA HIS A 345 26.39 3.50 -4.08
C HIS A 345 25.83 2.76 -5.30
N GLN A 346 25.27 1.56 -5.12
CA GLN A 346 24.76 0.75 -6.22
C GLN A 346 23.61 1.48 -6.95
N ARG A 347 23.34 1.13 -8.21
CA ARG A 347 22.22 1.73 -8.97
C ARG A 347 20.90 1.10 -8.54
N GLU A 348 19.88 1.94 -8.33
CA GLU A 348 18.51 1.53 -7.96
C GLU A 348 18.43 0.62 -6.71
N VAL A 349 19.28 0.89 -5.72
CA VAL A 349 19.38 0.09 -4.48
C VAL A 349 18.04 0.01 -3.73
N THR A 350 17.24 1.06 -3.75
CA THR A 350 15.92 1.08 -3.10
C THR A 350 14.99 0.00 -3.63
N LYS A 351 15.07 -0.32 -4.93
CA LYS A 351 14.33 -1.45 -5.53
C LYS A 351 14.89 -2.80 -5.07
N LEU A 352 16.21 -2.95 -4.99
CA LEU A 352 16.82 -4.18 -4.48
C LEU A 352 16.44 -4.43 -3.00
N LEU A 353 16.42 -3.39 -2.18
CA LEU A 353 15.95 -3.45 -0.79
C LEU A 353 14.48 -3.86 -0.71
N GLN A 354 13.66 -3.37 -1.64
CA GLN A 354 12.26 -3.78 -1.77
C GLN A 354 12.12 -5.26 -2.08
N PHE A 355 12.94 -5.80 -2.98
CA PHE A 355 12.86 -7.21 -3.36
C PHE A 355 13.17 -8.13 -2.18
N ILE A 356 14.15 -7.78 -1.34
CA ILE A 356 14.44 -8.55 -0.12
C ILE A 356 13.26 -8.50 0.84
N ALA A 357 12.71 -7.30 1.09
CA ALA A 357 11.58 -7.13 1.97
C ALA A 357 10.32 -7.86 1.48
N GLN A 358 10.13 -7.99 0.16
CA GLN A 358 9.04 -8.76 -0.45
C GLN A 358 9.27 -10.27 -0.35
N ALA A 359 10.50 -10.72 -0.61
CA ALA A 359 10.86 -12.14 -0.57
C ALA A 359 11.01 -12.69 0.86
N SER A 360 10.88 -11.86 1.89
CA SER A 360 10.92 -12.31 3.29
C SER A 360 9.54 -12.82 3.70
N HIS A 361 9.43 -14.06 4.15
CA HIS A 361 8.20 -14.63 4.71
C HIS A 361 8.49 -15.48 5.94
N GLU A 362 7.45 -15.88 6.68
CA GLU A 362 7.54 -16.60 7.94
C GLU A 362 8.30 -17.94 7.83
N LEU A 363 8.10 -18.65 6.71
CA LEU A 363 8.75 -19.94 6.46
C LEU A 363 10.24 -19.85 6.03
N VAL A 364 10.83 -18.67 5.84
CA VAL A 364 12.26 -18.57 5.52
C VAL A 364 13.10 -18.80 6.77
N PRO A 365 14.12 -19.68 6.75
CA PRO A 365 15.00 -19.88 7.90
C PRO A 365 15.66 -18.55 8.32
N PRO A 366 15.65 -18.21 9.62
CA PRO A 366 16.22 -16.94 10.10
C PRO A 366 17.73 -16.82 9.84
N ASP A 367 18.45 -17.95 9.81
CA ASP A 367 19.90 -18.03 9.53
C ASP A 367 20.26 -17.47 8.13
N MET A 368 19.35 -17.55 7.16
CA MET A 368 19.60 -16.97 5.83
C MET A 368 19.39 -15.44 5.78
N LEU A 369 18.50 -14.91 6.62
CA LEU A 369 18.17 -13.48 6.67
C LEU A 369 19.05 -12.69 7.63
N GLU A 370 19.60 -13.34 8.67
CA GLU A 370 20.49 -12.70 9.63
C GLU A 370 21.75 -12.08 8.97
N PRO A 371 22.49 -12.76 8.08
CA PRO A 371 23.61 -12.17 7.34
C PRO A 371 23.17 -10.96 6.50
N VAL A 372 21.98 -11.02 5.90
CA VAL A 372 21.41 -9.92 5.12
C VAL A 372 21.17 -8.71 6.03
N LEU A 373 20.52 -8.89 7.18
CA LEU A 373 20.30 -7.82 8.16
C LEU A 373 21.61 -7.22 8.68
N LYS A 374 22.62 -8.05 8.97
CA LYS A 374 23.97 -7.59 9.35
C LYS A 374 24.61 -6.74 8.25
N THR A 375 24.53 -7.16 6.98
CA THR A 375 25.05 -6.34 5.87
C THR A 375 24.30 -5.04 5.69
N LEU A 376 22.98 -5.00 5.90
CA LEU A 376 22.21 -3.77 5.87
C LEU A 376 22.64 -2.81 6.97
N ALA A 377 22.83 -3.30 8.20
CA ALA A 377 23.31 -2.48 9.30
C ALA A 377 24.72 -1.93 9.02
N ASN A 378 25.65 -2.80 8.61
CA ASN A 378 27.05 -2.42 8.37
C ASN A 378 27.23 -1.48 7.17
N ASN A 379 26.42 -1.62 6.11
CA ASN A 379 26.61 -0.83 4.89
C ASN A 379 25.73 0.42 4.84
N PHE A 380 24.51 0.41 5.41
CA PHE A 380 23.57 1.53 5.31
C PHE A 380 23.46 2.33 6.61
N ILE A 381 23.45 1.67 7.76
CA ILE A 381 23.16 2.27 9.07
C ILE A 381 24.48 2.61 9.78
N THR A 382 25.31 3.41 9.10
CA THR A 382 26.57 3.92 9.64
C THR A 382 26.59 5.44 9.59
N GLU A 383 27.28 6.07 10.53
CA GLU A 383 27.36 7.53 10.63
C GLU A 383 28.04 8.19 9.42
N ARG A 384 28.78 7.40 8.63
CA ARG A 384 29.43 7.85 7.39
C ARG A 384 28.43 8.14 6.28
N ASN A 385 27.26 7.50 6.32
CA ASN A 385 26.23 7.65 5.30
C ASN A 385 25.32 8.84 5.59
N SER A 386 24.63 9.31 4.54
CA SER A 386 23.62 10.35 4.69
C SER A 386 22.44 9.88 5.54
N ALA A 387 21.80 10.80 6.25
CA ALA A 387 20.63 10.52 7.08
C ALA A 387 19.46 9.89 6.30
N ASP A 388 19.37 10.17 4.99
CA ASP A 388 18.36 9.58 4.12
C ASP A 388 18.66 8.10 3.84
N VAL A 389 19.93 7.75 3.57
CA VAL A 389 20.36 6.36 3.38
C VAL A 389 20.18 5.54 4.66
N MET A 390 20.52 6.11 5.82
CA MET A 390 20.28 5.46 7.12
C MET A 390 18.79 5.22 7.38
N ALA A 391 17.93 6.19 7.06
CA ALA A 391 16.48 6.04 7.21
C ALA A 391 15.92 4.96 6.27
N ILE A 392 16.38 4.90 5.02
CA ILE A 392 16.03 3.84 4.06
C ILE A 392 16.45 2.46 4.59
N GLY A 393 17.66 2.34 5.14
CA GLY A 393 18.15 1.11 5.77
C GLY A 393 17.25 0.65 6.92
N LEU A 394 16.96 1.54 7.88
CA LEU A 394 16.08 1.24 9.02
C LEU A 394 14.64 0.89 8.60
N ASN A 395 14.07 1.59 7.62
CA ASN A 395 12.75 1.27 7.08
C ASN A 395 12.74 -0.10 6.40
N THR A 396 13.80 -0.45 5.67
CA THR A 396 13.93 -1.77 5.03
C THR A 396 14.01 -2.88 6.08
N VAL A 397 14.84 -2.71 7.11
CA VAL A 397 14.94 -3.65 8.23
C VAL A 397 13.58 -3.84 8.89
N ARG A 398 12.83 -2.76 9.13
CA ARG A 398 11.47 -2.82 9.67
C ARG A 398 10.53 -3.64 8.79
N GLU A 399 10.56 -3.45 7.47
CA GLU A 399 9.68 -4.19 6.56
C GLU A 399 10.04 -5.67 6.44
N ILE A 400 11.33 -6.02 6.47
CA ILE A 400 11.80 -7.41 6.58
C ILE A 400 11.30 -8.02 7.90
N CYS A 401 11.54 -7.35 9.03
CA CYS A 401 11.14 -7.84 10.36
C CYS A 401 9.63 -7.90 10.56
N THR A 402 8.84 -7.14 9.79
CA THR A 402 7.38 -7.25 9.86
C THR A 402 6.89 -8.59 9.30
N ARG A 403 7.64 -9.20 8.36
CA ARG A 403 7.30 -10.50 7.76
C ARG A 403 8.02 -11.66 8.42
N CYS A 404 9.32 -11.51 8.67
CA CYS A 404 10.12 -12.48 9.41
C CYS A 404 10.73 -11.80 10.65
N PRO A 405 9.99 -11.78 11.78
CA PRO A 405 10.47 -11.12 13.00
C PRO A 405 11.60 -11.90 13.70
N LEU A 406 11.71 -13.20 13.43
CA LEU A 406 12.70 -14.10 14.04
C LEU A 406 14.12 -13.91 13.50
N ALA A 407 14.29 -13.24 12.36
CA ALA A 407 15.61 -12.99 11.77
C ALA A 407 16.44 -11.95 12.55
N MET A 408 15.82 -11.20 13.47
CA MET A 408 16.48 -10.12 14.22
C MET A 408 17.06 -10.62 15.55
N ASN A 409 18.33 -10.31 15.79
CA ASN A 409 19.01 -10.60 17.06
C ASN A 409 18.75 -9.50 18.10
N GLU A 410 18.84 -9.85 19.39
CA GLU A 410 18.68 -8.91 20.51
C GLU A 410 19.71 -7.78 20.45
N ASP A 411 21.00 -8.11 20.27
CA ASP A 411 22.09 -7.13 20.22
C ASP A 411 21.92 -6.14 19.06
N LEU A 412 21.60 -6.68 17.87
CA LEU A 412 21.39 -5.85 16.68
C LEU A 412 20.17 -4.95 16.85
N LEU A 413 19.07 -5.47 17.42
CA LEU A 413 17.89 -4.66 17.69
C LEU A 413 18.21 -3.55 18.69
N GLU A 414 18.94 -3.85 19.78
CA GLU A 414 19.35 -2.84 20.74
C GLU A 414 20.10 -1.69 20.05
N ASP A 415 21.10 -2.02 19.23
CA ASP A 415 21.88 -1.01 18.51
C ASP A 415 21.01 -0.17 17.56
N LEU A 416 20.09 -0.80 16.82
CA LEU A 416 19.17 -0.08 15.93
C LEU A 416 18.18 0.81 16.70
N THR A 417 17.75 0.41 17.91
CA THR A 417 16.84 1.22 18.72
C THR A 417 17.51 2.44 19.37
N ARG A 418 18.84 2.46 19.51
CA ARG A 418 19.59 3.63 20.01
C ARG A 418 19.41 4.87 19.12
N TYR A 419 19.19 4.68 17.82
CA TYR A 419 18.88 5.76 16.87
C TYR A 419 17.57 6.52 17.14
N LYS A 420 16.78 6.14 18.15
CA LYS A 420 15.61 6.91 18.61
C LYS A 420 15.93 8.32 19.10
N HIS A 421 17.19 8.59 19.48
CA HIS A 421 17.64 9.92 19.92
C HIS A 421 18.52 10.62 18.86
N TYR A 422 18.57 10.10 17.64
CA TYR A 422 19.40 10.68 16.58
C TYR A 422 18.94 12.09 16.20
N LYS A 423 19.89 12.97 15.84
CA LYS A 423 19.63 14.40 15.55
C LYS A 423 18.63 14.60 14.41
N GLU A 424 18.75 13.77 13.37
CA GLU A 424 17.89 13.83 12.19
C GLU A 424 16.56 13.12 12.39
N ARG A 425 15.47 13.80 12.02
CA ARG A 425 14.11 13.31 12.25
C ARG A 425 13.78 12.06 11.40
N SER A 426 14.33 11.95 10.20
CA SER A 426 14.09 10.81 9.30
C SER A 426 14.50 9.50 9.97
N VAL A 427 15.75 9.44 10.44
CA VAL A 427 16.33 8.30 11.16
C VAL A 427 15.60 8.04 12.48
N MET A 428 15.33 9.09 13.26
CA MET A 428 14.58 8.99 14.52
C MET A 428 13.19 8.36 14.32
N MET A 429 12.45 8.78 13.29
CA MET A 429 11.12 8.25 12.99
C MET A 429 11.19 6.81 12.49
N ALA A 430 12.22 6.45 11.72
CA ALA A 430 12.45 5.07 11.28
C ALA A 430 12.79 4.14 12.46
N ALA A 431 13.64 4.58 13.39
CA ALA A 431 13.92 3.83 14.61
C ALA A 431 12.67 3.68 15.49
N HIS A 432 11.86 4.74 15.63
CA HIS A 432 10.59 4.65 16.34
C HIS A 432 9.59 3.71 15.68
N SER A 433 9.53 3.67 14.34
CA SER A 433 8.64 2.76 13.63
C SER A 433 9.06 1.30 13.81
N LEU A 434 10.37 1.00 13.86
CA LEU A 434 10.92 -0.31 14.18
C LEU A 434 10.59 -0.74 15.63
N ILE A 435 10.76 0.16 16.60
CA ILE A 435 10.32 -0.10 17.98
C ILE A 435 8.81 -0.38 18.02
N GLY A 436 8.04 0.39 17.25
CA GLY A 436 6.60 0.23 17.12
C GLY A 436 6.19 -1.14 16.57
N THR A 437 6.93 -1.71 15.61
CA THR A 437 6.67 -3.04 15.08
C THR A 437 7.00 -4.13 16.09
N PHE A 438 8.16 -4.09 16.73
CA PHE A 438 8.53 -5.10 17.72
C PHE A 438 7.64 -5.06 18.97
N ARG A 439 7.12 -3.89 19.38
CA ARG A 439 6.09 -3.81 20.44
C ARG A 439 4.81 -4.59 20.14
N ARG A 440 4.48 -4.80 18.86
CA ARG A 440 3.27 -5.51 18.40
C ARG A 440 3.54 -6.97 18.08
N ILE A 441 4.74 -7.29 17.57
CA ILE A 441 5.06 -8.63 17.07
C ILE A 441 5.78 -9.44 18.14
N MET A 442 6.89 -8.92 18.68
CA MET A 442 7.69 -9.58 19.73
C MET A 442 8.20 -8.53 20.73
N PRO A 443 7.40 -8.19 21.76
CA PRO A 443 7.79 -7.20 22.76
C PRO A 443 8.92 -7.68 23.67
N ASP A 444 9.19 -8.99 23.73
CA ASP A 444 10.21 -9.56 24.61
C ASP A 444 11.63 -9.22 24.22
N LEU A 445 11.89 -9.16 22.91
CA LEU A 445 13.19 -8.81 22.33
C LEU A 445 13.59 -7.34 22.59
N LEU A 446 12.64 -6.49 22.99
CA LEU A 446 12.92 -5.09 23.30
C LEU A 446 13.37 -4.91 24.75
N HIS A 447 14.32 -3.99 24.96
CA HIS A 447 14.68 -3.53 26.29
C HIS A 447 13.49 -2.98 27.08
N LYS A 448 13.50 -3.14 28.41
CA LYS A 448 12.41 -2.70 29.31
C LYS A 448 12.00 -1.24 29.11
N LYS A 449 12.96 -0.36 28.79
CA LYS A 449 12.72 1.08 28.51
C LYS A 449 11.86 1.30 27.26
N ASP A 450 12.00 0.40 26.28
CA ASP A 450 11.39 0.52 24.96
C ASP A 450 10.13 -0.35 24.79
N LYS A 451 9.82 -1.29 25.69
CA LYS A 451 8.54 -2.05 25.69
C LYS A 451 7.29 -1.16 25.78
N GLY A 452 7.42 0.05 26.31
CA GLY A 452 6.28 0.95 26.51
C GLY A 452 5.39 0.49 27.67
N ARG A 453 4.16 1.00 27.76
CA ARG A 453 3.21 0.52 28.77
C ARG A 453 2.59 -0.79 28.27
N PRO A 454 2.55 -1.86 29.08
CA PRO A 454 1.94 -3.11 28.68
C PRO A 454 0.45 -2.89 28.40
N THR A 455 0.02 -3.25 27.19
CA THR A 455 -1.39 -3.29 26.81
C THR A 455 -1.85 -4.74 26.97
N GLU A 456 -3.12 -4.99 27.31
CA GLU A 456 -3.66 -6.36 27.43
C GLU A 456 -3.37 -7.19 26.16
N ALA A 457 -3.51 -6.59 24.98
CA ALA A 457 -3.12 -7.21 23.71
C ALA A 457 -1.62 -7.59 23.64
N ASN A 458 -0.71 -6.75 24.16
CA ASN A 458 0.74 -7.03 24.14
C ASN A 458 1.12 -8.17 25.09
N VAL A 459 0.40 -8.34 26.20
CA VAL A 459 0.61 -9.46 27.14
C VAL A 459 0.06 -10.77 26.55
N MET A 460 -0.96 -10.68 25.70
CA MET A 460 -1.51 -11.85 25.01
C MET A 460 -0.64 -12.34 23.84
N ILE A 461 0.24 -11.50 23.29
CA ILE A 461 1.16 -11.86 22.21
C ILE A 461 2.30 -12.71 22.78
N LYS A 462 2.29 -14.01 22.51
CA LYS A 462 3.43 -14.90 22.71
C LYS A 462 4.34 -14.88 21.47
N SER A 463 5.66 -15.03 21.60
CA SER A 463 6.56 -15.20 20.45
C SER A 463 6.40 -16.59 19.81
N SER A 464 6.11 -16.67 18.51
CA SER A 464 6.06 -17.95 17.79
C SER A 464 7.47 -18.43 17.51
N LYS A 465 7.76 -19.71 17.70
CA LYS A 465 9.01 -20.30 17.20
C LYS A 465 8.94 -20.49 15.68
N TYR A 466 10.10 -20.60 15.04
CA TYR A 466 10.17 -20.87 13.61
C TYR A 466 9.43 -22.17 13.26
N GLY A 467 8.49 -22.10 12.31
CA GLY A 467 7.67 -23.23 11.86
C GLY A 467 6.53 -23.64 12.82
N GLU A 468 6.27 -22.88 13.88
CA GLU A 468 5.17 -23.16 14.82
C GLU A 468 3.83 -22.70 14.23
N ILE A 469 3.00 -23.66 13.79
CA ILE A 469 1.63 -23.38 13.34
C ILE A 469 0.74 -23.12 14.55
N ARG A 470 0.35 -21.85 14.76
CA ARG A 470 -0.61 -21.49 15.81
C ARG A 470 -2.04 -21.60 15.31
N ALA A 471 -2.72 -22.67 15.69
CA ALA A 471 -4.17 -22.72 15.61
C ALA A 471 -4.75 -21.86 16.73
N SER A 472 -5.64 -20.91 16.40
CA SER A 472 -6.39 -20.16 17.40
C SER A 472 -7.47 -21.05 17.99
N GLU A 473 -7.32 -21.45 19.25
CA GLU A 473 -8.31 -22.27 19.97
C GLU A 473 -9.60 -21.51 20.30
N PHE A 474 -9.56 -20.17 20.25
CA PHE A 474 -10.68 -19.32 20.63
C PHE A 474 -10.79 -18.08 19.73
N VAL A 475 -12.01 -17.55 19.59
CA VAL A 475 -12.25 -16.27 18.91
C VAL A 475 -11.88 -15.11 19.85
N PRO A 476 -10.92 -14.23 19.49
CA PRO A 476 -10.54 -13.09 20.32
C PRO A 476 -11.75 -12.20 20.63
N GLY A 477 -11.96 -11.87 21.91
CA GLY A 477 -13.09 -11.05 22.35
C GLY A 477 -14.42 -11.79 22.52
N ALA A 478 -14.46 -13.12 22.32
CA ALA A 478 -15.64 -13.93 22.58
C ALA A 478 -16.10 -13.85 24.06
N GLU A 479 -15.20 -13.53 25.00
CA GLU A 479 -15.47 -13.30 26.43
C GLU A 479 -16.69 -12.40 26.71
N VAL A 480 -16.97 -11.46 25.79
CA VAL A 480 -18.06 -10.48 25.90
C VAL A 480 -19.43 -11.16 25.85
N LEU A 481 -19.50 -12.35 25.26
CA LEU A 481 -20.72 -13.13 25.09
C LEU A 481 -20.96 -14.11 26.26
N TYR A 482 -20.03 -14.24 27.21
CA TYR A 482 -20.11 -15.22 28.31
C TYR A 482 -21.39 -15.09 29.13
N ASN A 483 -21.83 -13.84 29.36
CA ASN A 483 -23.00 -13.53 30.18
C ASN A 483 -24.32 -13.46 29.39
N GLN A 484 -24.34 -13.82 28.09
CA GLN A 484 -25.55 -13.76 27.26
C GLN A 484 -26.07 -15.17 26.93
N PRO A 485 -27.27 -15.57 27.43
CA PRO A 485 -27.83 -16.86 27.06
C PRO A 485 -28.08 -16.92 25.55
N ALA A 486 -27.82 -18.07 24.93
CA ALA A 486 -28.17 -18.32 23.54
C ALA A 486 -29.69 -18.21 23.40
N LYS A 487 -30.18 -17.13 22.78
CA LYS A 487 -31.58 -17.06 22.39
C LYS A 487 -31.77 -18.02 21.22
N ASN A 488 -32.43 -19.15 21.48
CA ASN A 488 -32.83 -20.10 20.46
C ASN A 488 -33.68 -19.37 19.40
N THR A 489 -33.26 -19.51 18.15
CA THR A 489 -33.94 -19.05 16.95
C THR A 489 -35.22 -19.86 16.75
N GLU A 490 -36.36 -19.30 17.16
CA GLU A 490 -37.61 -19.53 16.42
C GLU A 490 -37.81 -18.36 15.46
N GLU A 491 -37.89 -18.70 14.19
CA GLU A 491 -38.16 -17.79 13.09
C GLU A 491 -39.60 -17.26 13.21
N THR A 492 -39.76 -16.02 13.68
CA THR A 492 -40.96 -15.24 13.37
C THR A 492 -40.56 -13.93 12.73
N SER A 493 -40.82 -13.89 11.43
CA SER A 493 -40.80 -12.74 10.54
C SER A 493 -41.68 -11.59 11.06
N GLY A 494 -41.08 -10.40 11.13
CA GLY A 494 -41.78 -9.12 10.96
C GLY A 494 -42.35 -8.44 12.21
N SER A 495 -41.51 -7.72 12.95
CA SER A 495 -41.84 -6.38 13.49
C SER A 495 -40.59 -5.74 14.10
N ASP A 496 -40.31 -4.50 13.69
CA ASP A 496 -39.32 -3.63 14.32
C ASP A 496 -39.81 -3.23 15.72
N GLU A 497 -39.44 -3.99 16.74
CA GLU A 497 -39.62 -3.58 18.13
C GLU A 497 -38.30 -3.11 18.74
N GLU A 498 -38.26 -1.81 19.06
CA GLU A 498 -37.21 -1.14 19.82
C GLU A 498 -37.02 -1.80 21.19
N ILE A 499 -35.93 -2.55 21.36
CA ILE A 499 -35.53 -3.07 22.67
C ILE A 499 -35.07 -1.90 23.55
N LYS A 500 -35.96 -1.44 24.44
CA LYS A 500 -35.65 -0.58 25.58
C LYS A 500 -34.81 -1.38 26.60
N ILE A 501 -33.54 -1.03 26.74
CA ILE A 501 -32.68 -1.53 27.82
C ILE A 501 -33.06 -0.79 29.10
N TYR A 502 -33.92 -1.42 29.91
CA TYR A 502 -34.08 -1.09 31.32
C TYR A 502 -33.08 -1.91 32.15
N SER A 503 -32.42 -1.21 33.09
CA SER A 503 -31.75 -1.72 34.30
C SER A 503 -30.72 -2.85 34.16
N ILE A 504 -29.42 -2.49 34.12
CA ILE A 504 -28.42 -3.25 34.87
C ILE A 504 -28.29 -2.56 36.22
N ILE A 505 -28.75 -3.29 37.22
CA ILE A 505 -28.74 -2.96 38.64
C ILE A 505 -27.30 -2.77 39.10
N GLU A 506 -27.09 -1.66 39.82
CA GLU A 506 -25.95 -1.38 40.67
C GLU A 506 -25.75 -2.54 41.66
N ILE A 507 -24.55 -3.12 41.69
CA ILE A 507 -24.11 -3.96 42.80
C ILE A 507 -22.74 -3.44 43.26
N GLY A 508 -22.79 -2.72 44.38
CA GLY A 508 -21.80 -2.78 45.46
C GLY A 508 -20.51 -1.99 45.29
N ASP A 509 -20.59 -0.65 45.37
CA ASP A 509 -19.47 0.13 45.91
C ASP A 509 -19.53 -0.01 47.45
N GLU A 510 -18.74 -0.93 48.00
CA GLU A 510 -18.46 -0.94 49.44
C GLU A 510 -17.45 0.18 49.76
N GLU A 511 -17.91 1.07 50.63
CA GLU A 511 -17.19 2.18 51.24
C GLU A 511 -15.86 1.70 51.85
N ILE A 512 -14.74 2.29 51.40
CA ILE A 512 -13.53 2.38 52.21
C ILE A 512 -13.36 3.85 52.54
N GLY A 513 -13.58 4.14 53.82
CA GLY A 513 -13.72 5.46 54.40
C GLY A 513 -12.58 6.42 54.11
N ASP A 514 -12.99 7.67 53.95
CA ASP A 514 -12.15 8.85 53.99
C ASP A 514 -11.48 8.96 55.37
N GLU A 515 -10.15 8.84 55.41
CA GLU A 515 -9.34 9.45 56.47
C GLU A 515 -8.67 10.70 55.91
N GLU A 516 -9.05 11.82 56.53
CA GLU A 516 -8.58 13.18 56.31
C GLU A 516 -7.04 13.26 56.34
N ILE A 517 -6.45 13.88 55.32
CA ILE A 517 -5.14 14.52 55.46
C ILE A 517 -5.31 15.96 54.99
N SER A 518 -5.20 16.85 55.97
CA SER A 518 -5.27 18.30 55.93
C SER A 518 -4.45 18.93 54.80
N ASP A 519 -5.11 19.84 54.09
CA ASP A 519 -4.49 20.85 53.24
C ASP A 519 -3.67 21.83 54.11
N GLU A 520 -2.35 21.91 53.85
CA GLU A 520 -1.57 23.10 54.16
C GLU A 520 -1.12 23.75 52.84
N GLU A 521 -1.67 24.93 52.61
CA GLU A 521 -1.31 25.86 51.54
C GLU A 521 0.15 26.30 51.70
N ILE A 522 0.97 26.16 50.64
CA ILE A 522 2.13 27.03 50.44
C ILE A 522 2.05 27.61 49.02
N SER A 523 1.97 28.92 49.01
CA SER A 523 1.80 29.88 47.92
C SER A 523 2.86 29.79 46.82
N GLU A 524 2.40 29.87 45.58
CA GLU A 524 3.20 30.21 44.41
C GLU A 524 3.46 31.72 44.40
N GLU A 525 4.73 32.13 44.52
CA GLU A 525 5.19 33.47 44.12
C GLU A 525 6.01 33.36 42.83
N GLU A 526 5.60 34.17 41.85
CA GLU A 526 6.29 34.43 40.59
C GLU A 526 7.58 35.23 40.86
N ILE A 527 8.72 34.83 40.26
CA ILE A 527 9.82 35.75 39.97
C ILE A 527 10.29 35.53 38.53
N SER A 528 10.43 36.66 37.86
CA SER A 528 10.65 36.97 36.45
C SER A 528 12.03 36.61 35.91
N ASP A 529 12.07 36.43 34.59
CA ASP A 529 13.25 36.43 33.72
C ASP A 529 13.98 37.79 33.78
N GLU A 530 15.30 37.78 33.97
CA GLU A 530 16.21 38.80 33.43
C GLU A 530 17.49 38.13 32.87
N GLU A 531 17.82 38.49 31.64
CA GLU A 531 19.05 38.17 30.91
C GLU A 531 20.22 39.01 31.45
N ILE A 532 21.41 38.42 31.65
CA ILE A 532 22.67 39.16 31.55
C ILE A 532 23.72 38.34 30.79
N ASP A 533 24.32 39.06 29.85
CA ASP A 533 25.38 38.81 28.88
C ASP A 533 26.71 38.37 29.53
N GLU A 534 27.44 37.43 28.92
CA GLU A 534 28.90 37.30 29.12
C GLU A 534 29.56 37.08 27.74
N ASN A 535 30.08 38.19 27.21
CA ASN A 535 31.13 38.22 26.20
C ASN A 535 32.49 38.43 26.89
N GLU A 536 33.54 37.98 26.18
CA GLU A 536 34.98 38.22 26.37
C GLU A 536 35.71 37.32 27.38
N LEU A 537 36.88 36.74 27.10
CA LEU A 537 37.78 36.76 25.95
C LEU A 537 38.74 35.56 26.05
N THR A 538 39.24 35.17 24.88
CA THR A 538 40.27 34.17 24.56
C THR A 538 41.63 34.44 25.23
N ASN A 539 42.39 33.37 25.52
CA ASN A 539 43.80 33.29 25.10
C ASN A 539 44.34 31.86 25.09
N GLU A 540 44.99 31.55 23.97
CA GLU A 540 45.61 30.29 23.59
C GLU A 540 47.12 30.32 23.89
N SER A 541 47.67 29.14 24.15
CA SER A 541 48.97 28.65 23.65
C SER A 541 50.29 28.84 24.46
N THR A 542 50.87 27.67 24.81
CA THR A 542 52.24 27.17 24.48
C THR A 542 53.33 26.96 25.55
N LYS A 543 53.99 25.78 25.38
CA LYS A 543 55.39 25.33 25.67
C LYS A 543 55.71 24.71 27.05
N SER A 544 55.90 23.38 27.14
CA SER A 544 57.13 22.53 26.96
C SER A 544 57.94 22.42 28.27
N SER A 545 58.53 21.33 28.78
CA SER A 545 59.09 20.06 28.24
C SER A 545 59.78 19.24 29.38
N ILE A 546 59.83 17.88 29.29
CA ILE A 546 60.93 16.92 29.71
C ILE A 546 61.26 16.80 31.23
N SER A 547 61.51 15.68 31.95
CA SER A 547 62.24 14.38 31.81
C SER A 547 61.92 13.45 33.02
N GLU A 548 61.76 12.12 32.84
CA GLU A 548 62.65 10.98 33.19
C GLU A 548 62.73 10.45 34.66
N ASN A 549 62.34 9.17 34.81
CA ASN A 549 62.91 8.04 35.57
C ASN A 549 63.50 8.18 36.99
N LYS A 550 63.08 7.28 37.90
CA LYS A 550 63.96 6.25 38.51
C LYS A 550 63.23 5.19 39.36
N ASP A 551 63.78 3.98 39.27
CA ASP A 551 63.43 2.69 39.85
C ASP A 551 63.76 2.51 41.34
N ASP A 552 63.21 1.44 41.94
CA ASP A 552 63.89 0.31 42.65
C ASP A 552 63.03 -0.24 43.82
N LYS A 553 62.46 -1.45 43.69
CA LYS A 553 62.97 -2.78 44.14
C LYS A 553 62.88 -3.07 45.65
N THR A 554 62.17 -4.16 45.99
CA THR A 554 62.68 -5.43 46.61
C THR A 554 61.49 -6.27 47.13
N LEU A 555 61.19 -7.44 46.54
CA LEU A 555 61.64 -8.82 46.83
C LEU A 555 60.67 -9.65 47.73
N THR A 556 60.13 -10.72 47.12
CA THR A 556 59.93 -12.10 47.66
C THR A 556 58.89 -12.34 48.77
N LEU A 557 58.21 -13.48 48.91
CA LEU A 557 58.32 -14.84 48.34
C LEU A 557 56.95 -15.57 48.54
N SER A 558 56.66 -16.52 47.65
CA SER A 558 55.64 -17.60 47.68
C SER A 558 55.71 -18.47 48.97
N HIS A 559 54.73 -19.27 49.41
CA HIS A 559 53.87 -20.25 48.74
C HIS A 559 52.93 -20.92 49.79
N SER A 560 51.81 -21.51 49.31
CA SER A 560 51.16 -22.80 49.66
C SER A 560 51.19 -23.34 51.11
N GLY A 561 50.15 -23.91 51.73
CA GLY A 561 48.91 -24.53 51.25
C GLY A 561 48.49 -25.62 52.26
N ASN A 562 47.29 -26.17 52.04
CA ASN A 562 46.78 -27.47 52.48
C ASN A 562 46.08 -27.69 53.84
N ASN A 563 44.89 -28.27 53.68
CA ASN A 563 44.30 -29.41 54.39
C ASN A 563 43.66 -29.16 55.77
N SER A 564 42.55 -29.78 56.17
CA SER A 564 41.53 -30.67 55.58
C SER A 564 40.65 -31.16 56.75
N VAL A 565 39.45 -31.70 56.46
CA VAL A 565 38.62 -32.61 57.30
C VAL A 565 37.75 -31.91 58.37
N GLN A 566 36.42 -31.80 58.21
CA GLN A 566 35.31 -32.78 58.34
C GLN A 566 34.84 -33.06 59.79
N ASN A 567 33.51 -33.05 59.92
CA ASN A 567 32.65 -33.75 60.90
C ASN A 567 32.54 -33.13 62.31
N THR A 568 31.44 -33.19 63.08
CA THR A 568 29.98 -33.47 63.01
C THR A 568 29.54 -33.36 64.48
N CYS A 569 28.25 -33.03 64.75
CA CYS A 569 27.43 -33.36 65.96
C CYS A 569 27.93 -32.90 67.36
N GLU A 570 27.16 -32.65 68.41
CA GLU A 570 25.76 -32.34 68.78
C GLU A 570 25.81 -32.15 70.33
N ALA A 571 24.76 -31.55 70.90
CA ALA A 571 24.33 -31.62 72.31
C ALA A 571 24.99 -30.71 73.38
N ASP A 572 24.23 -29.65 73.67
CA ASP A 572 23.54 -29.35 74.94
C ASP A 572 24.33 -29.09 76.25
N SER A 573 24.29 -27.83 76.71
CA SER A 573 23.83 -27.44 78.06
C SER A 573 23.89 -25.91 78.21
N GLY A 574 22.83 -25.33 78.77
CA GLY A 574 22.59 -23.89 78.74
C GLY A 574 23.37 -23.08 79.77
N GLU A 575 23.55 -21.78 79.47
CA GLU A 575 23.64 -20.73 80.47
C GLU A 575 23.23 -19.39 79.84
N GLN A 576 22.22 -18.74 80.44
CA GLN A 576 21.75 -17.42 80.07
C GLN A 576 22.82 -16.37 80.37
N LYS A 577 23.43 -15.77 79.33
CA LYS A 577 24.04 -14.44 79.44
C LYS A 577 23.67 -13.58 78.22
N THR A 578 23.03 -12.48 78.57
CA THR A 578 22.64 -11.33 77.74
C THR A 578 23.69 -10.95 76.69
N ASN A 579 23.34 -11.02 75.41
CA ASN A 579 24.09 -10.33 74.36
C ASN A 579 23.13 -9.58 73.43
N LYS A 580 23.01 -8.27 73.69
CA LYS A 580 22.53 -7.27 72.74
C LYS A 580 23.49 -7.25 71.54
N ILE A 581 23.16 -7.98 70.47
CA ILE A 581 23.72 -7.72 69.15
C ILE A 581 22.74 -6.85 68.38
N SER A 582 23.11 -5.59 68.31
CA SER A 582 22.51 -4.53 67.52
C SER A 582 22.34 -4.98 66.07
N GLN A 583 21.10 -5.31 65.69
CA GLN A 583 20.70 -5.29 64.28
C GLN A 583 20.91 -3.86 63.77
N LYS A 584 22.07 -3.59 63.16
CA LYS A 584 22.21 -2.44 62.26
C LYS A 584 21.29 -2.71 61.08
N LYS A 585 20.02 -2.30 61.23
CA LYS A 585 19.13 -2.02 60.12
C LYS A 585 19.85 -0.98 59.29
N ASN A 586 20.54 -1.41 58.22
CA ASN A 586 20.98 -0.49 57.19
C ASN A 586 19.72 0.24 56.73
N ALA A 587 19.57 1.48 57.18
CA ALA A 587 18.44 2.30 56.88
C ALA A 587 18.57 2.66 55.40
N LEU A 588 18.00 1.81 54.54
CA LEU A 588 17.79 2.10 53.12
C LEU A 588 17.33 3.54 53.01
N THR A 589 18.01 4.32 52.20
CA THR A 589 17.70 5.74 52.04
C THR A 589 16.23 5.89 51.62
N LYS A 590 15.60 7.01 51.98
CA LYS A 590 14.19 7.27 51.68
C LYS A 590 13.87 7.11 50.18
N GLN A 591 14.88 7.30 49.31
CA GLN A 591 14.81 7.07 47.87
C GLN A 591 14.79 5.57 47.50
N GLU A 592 15.65 4.74 48.08
CA GLU A 592 15.69 3.29 47.82
C GLU A 592 14.43 2.57 48.34
N LYS A 593 13.93 2.95 49.52
CA LYS A 593 12.65 2.42 50.04
C LYS A 593 11.47 2.80 49.15
N LYS A 594 11.49 4.01 48.55
CA LYS A 594 10.47 4.48 47.61
C LYS A 594 10.57 3.74 46.27
N ALA A 595 11.78 3.47 45.77
CA ALA A 595 12.02 2.68 44.58
C ALA A 595 11.53 1.23 44.75
N GLN A 596 11.88 0.56 45.85
CA GLN A 596 11.44 -0.81 46.14
C GLN A 596 9.91 -0.90 46.33
N LYS A 597 9.28 0.09 46.96
CA LYS A 597 7.80 0.15 47.10
C LYS A 597 7.11 0.37 45.75
N LEU A 598 7.71 1.14 44.84
CA LEU A 598 7.21 1.33 43.48
C LEU A 598 7.37 0.07 42.63
N GLU A 599 8.49 -0.64 42.75
CA GLU A 599 8.72 -1.91 42.06
C GLU A 599 7.76 -3.01 42.54
N LYS A 600 7.55 -3.16 43.86
CA LYS A 600 6.57 -4.12 44.41
C LYS A 600 5.15 -3.80 43.93
N LYS A 601 4.77 -2.51 43.91
CA LYS A 601 3.47 -2.07 43.36
C LYS A 601 3.35 -2.29 41.85
N ALA A 602 4.46 -2.26 41.10
CA ALA A 602 4.46 -2.54 39.67
C ALA A 602 4.31 -4.04 39.39
N LYS A 603 5.03 -4.89 40.14
CA LYS A 603 4.94 -6.36 40.07
C LYS A 603 3.54 -6.88 40.41
N PHE A 604 2.98 -6.42 41.52
CA PHE A 604 1.61 -6.79 41.91
C PHE A 604 0.55 -6.37 40.86
N LYS A 605 0.77 -5.26 40.16
CA LYS A 605 -0.11 -4.81 39.07
C LYS A 605 0.06 -5.63 37.80
N SER A 606 1.27 -6.11 37.47
CA SER A 606 1.46 -6.99 36.32
C SER A 606 0.85 -8.36 36.59
N GLU A 607 1.07 -8.93 37.77
CA GLU A 607 0.52 -10.23 38.18
C GLU A 607 -1.01 -10.22 38.13
N LYS A 608 -1.66 -9.22 38.74
CA LYS A 608 -3.12 -9.07 38.68
C LYS A 608 -3.66 -8.88 37.26
N ASN A 609 -2.92 -8.21 36.38
CA ASN A 609 -3.34 -8.05 34.99
C ASN A 609 -3.20 -9.36 34.21
N GLU A 610 -2.12 -10.13 34.45
CA GLU A 610 -1.91 -11.44 33.84
C GLU A 610 -3.02 -12.41 34.23
N GLU A 611 -3.39 -12.47 35.52
CA GLU A 611 -4.52 -13.26 36.03
C GLU A 611 -5.84 -12.88 35.33
N LEU A 612 -6.17 -11.59 35.27
CA LEU A 612 -7.39 -11.11 34.59
C LEU A 612 -7.39 -11.44 33.08
N THR A 613 -6.23 -11.45 32.42
CA THR A 613 -6.14 -11.87 31.01
C THR A 613 -6.26 -13.38 30.83
N ALA A 614 -5.84 -14.19 31.80
CA ALA A 614 -5.95 -15.64 31.75
C ALA A 614 -7.41 -16.09 31.91
N GLU A 615 -8.13 -15.53 32.89
CA GLU A 615 -9.57 -15.79 33.08
C GLU A 615 -10.43 -15.41 31.88
N ARG A 616 -10.02 -14.38 31.16
CA ARG A 616 -10.67 -13.92 29.93
C ARG A 616 -10.50 -14.90 28.78
N LYS A 617 -9.30 -15.46 28.63
CA LYS A 617 -9.00 -16.50 27.64
C LYS A 617 -9.81 -17.76 27.88
N THR A 618 -9.92 -18.21 29.12
CA THR A 618 -10.73 -19.40 29.46
C THR A 618 -12.21 -19.16 29.17
N LYS A 619 -12.75 -17.98 29.49
CA LYS A 619 -14.13 -17.62 29.12
C LYS A 619 -14.34 -17.58 27.60
N ALA A 620 -13.37 -17.04 26.85
CA ALA A 620 -13.45 -16.98 25.39
C ALA A 620 -13.34 -18.37 24.73
N SER A 621 -12.51 -19.27 25.27
CA SER A 621 -12.39 -20.64 24.76
C SER A 621 -13.67 -21.42 24.97
N VAL A 622 -14.26 -21.36 26.19
CA VAL A 622 -15.52 -22.03 26.52
C VAL A 622 -16.64 -21.62 25.56
N ILE A 623 -16.81 -20.33 25.28
CA ILE A 623 -17.85 -19.84 24.35
C ILE A 623 -17.60 -20.32 22.92
N SER A 624 -16.34 -20.29 22.48
CA SER A 624 -15.97 -20.70 21.13
C SER A 624 -16.21 -22.20 20.91
N THR A 625 -16.12 -23.01 21.97
CA THR A 625 -16.42 -24.45 21.93
C THR A 625 -17.90 -24.77 22.12
N GLU A 626 -18.63 -24.00 22.93
CA GLU A 626 -20.01 -24.31 23.30
C GLU A 626 -21.07 -23.69 22.37
N ARG A 627 -20.78 -22.57 21.71
CA ARG A 627 -21.78 -21.77 20.98
C ARG A 627 -21.38 -21.48 19.53
N LEU A 628 -22.33 -21.68 18.62
CA LEU A 628 -22.23 -21.20 17.24
C LEU A 628 -22.47 -19.68 17.18
N LEU A 629 -21.50 -18.93 16.66
CA LEU A 629 -21.54 -17.47 16.57
C LEU A 629 -22.31 -17.02 15.33
N THR A 630 -23.27 -16.11 15.52
CA THR A 630 -24.03 -15.47 14.43
C THR A 630 -23.40 -14.13 14.01
N ASP A 631 -23.75 -13.60 12.85
CA ASP A 631 -23.31 -12.26 12.38
C ASP A 631 -23.57 -11.13 13.40
N LYS A 632 -24.65 -11.25 14.19
CA LYS A 632 -24.97 -10.31 15.27
C LYS A 632 -23.96 -10.40 16.42
N ASP A 633 -23.48 -11.60 16.73
CA ASP A 633 -22.49 -11.84 17.77
C ASP A 633 -21.10 -11.34 17.34
N PHE A 634 -20.70 -11.55 16.08
CA PHE A 634 -19.47 -10.96 15.52
C PHE A 634 -19.49 -9.43 15.56
N ARG A 635 -20.62 -8.79 15.25
CA ARG A 635 -20.76 -7.33 15.40
C ARG A 635 -20.56 -6.85 16.83
N LYS A 636 -21.03 -7.61 17.84
CA LYS A 636 -20.84 -7.26 19.25
C LYS A 636 -19.37 -7.42 19.67
N ILE A 637 -18.74 -8.52 19.26
CA ILE A 637 -17.31 -8.77 19.49
C ILE A 637 -16.48 -7.63 18.90
N ASP A 638 -16.74 -7.25 17.65
CA ASP A 638 -16.06 -6.13 16.99
C ASP A 638 -16.23 -4.80 17.71
N VAL A 639 -17.45 -4.52 18.20
CA VAL A 639 -17.72 -3.31 18.98
C VAL A 639 -16.98 -3.31 20.31
N ALA A 640 -16.86 -4.45 20.97
CA ALA A 640 -16.14 -4.58 22.23
C ALA A 640 -14.62 -4.45 22.04
N LEU A 641 -14.04 -5.11 21.03
CA LEU A 641 -12.64 -4.95 20.65
C LEU A 641 -12.33 -3.48 20.30
N ALA A 642 -13.18 -2.84 19.50
CA ALA A 642 -13.03 -1.41 19.18
C ALA A 642 -13.14 -0.50 20.41
N LYS A 643 -13.97 -0.86 21.41
CA LYS A 643 -14.05 -0.13 22.70
C LYS A 643 -12.78 -0.34 23.53
N GLN A 644 -12.23 -1.55 23.59
CA GLN A 644 -10.96 -1.83 24.27
C GLN A 644 -9.82 -1.00 23.65
N ASP A 645 -9.72 -0.94 22.32
CA ASP A 645 -8.70 -0.13 21.62
C ASP A 645 -8.79 1.39 21.93
N VAL A 646 -10.00 1.91 22.15
CA VAL A 646 -10.24 3.36 22.31
C VAL A 646 -10.15 3.81 23.78
N THR A 647 -10.54 2.97 24.74
CA THR A 647 -10.72 3.36 26.14
C THR A 647 -9.41 3.67 26.88
N TYR A 648 -8.28 3.06 26.51
CA TYR A 648 -6.97 3.33 27.13
C TYR A 648 -6.34 4.69 26.74
N ILE A 649 -6.94 5.46 25.82
CA ILE A 649 -6.45 6.80 25.41
C ILE A 649 -6.64 7.86 26.53
N LYS A 650 -7.32 7.54 27.64
CA LYS A 650 -7.72 8.51 28.66
C LYS A 650 -6.62 8.96 29.64
N ARG A 651 -5.49 8.26 29.81
CA ARG A 651 -4.46 8.64 30.82
C ARG A 651 -3.06 8.93 30.23
N SER A 652 -2.84 10.22 29.98
CA SER A 652 -1.55 10.90 29.79
C SER A 652 -0.75 10.64 28.50
N VAL A 653 -0.28 11.76 27.92
CA VAL A 653 0.52 11.93 26.68
C VAL A 653 -0.14 11.48 25.39
N LYS A 654 -0.43 12.47 24.52
CA LYS A 654 -0.80 12.26 23.11
C LYS A 654 0.39 11.63 22.37
N ARG A 655 0.55 10.31 22.41
CA ARG A 655 1.19 9.64 21.28
C ARG A 655 0.10 9.41 20.25
N THR A 656 0.32 9.89 19.04
CA THR A 656 -0.44 9.42 17.89
C THR A 656 -0.28 7.91 17.91
N HIS A 657 -1.38 7.17 18.08
CA HIS A 657 -1.42 5.78 17.67
C HIS A 657 -0.82 5.76 16.26
N ASP A 658 0.34 5.13 16.10
CA ASP A 658 0.98 5.00 14.81
C ASP A 658 -0.05 4.32 13.93
N GLN A 659 -0.67 5.13 13.07
CA GLN A 659 -1.53 4.69 11.98
C GLN A 659 -0.61 3.99 10.99
N ILE A 660 -0.10 2.82 11.38
CA ILE A 660 0.43 1.86 10.44
C ILE A 660 -0.84 1.19 9.92
N GLU A 661 -1.15 1.55 8.69
CA GLU A 661 -2.28 1.05 7.91
C GLU A 661 -2.27 -0.48 7.98
N THR A 662 -3.35 -1.04 8.51
CA THR A 662 -3.61 -2.48 8.46
C THR A 662 -3.97 -2.96 7.06
N ASP A 663 -4.05 -2.03 6.09
CA ASP A 663 -4.11 -2.34 4.65
C ASP A 663 -2.70 -2.40 4.07
N LYS A 664 -1.83 -3.25 4.65
CA LYS A 664 -0.62 -3.63 3.93
C LYS A 664 -1.09 -4.46 2.73
N GLY A 665 -1.00 -3.89 1.53
CA GLY A 665 -1.18 -4.66 0.31
C GLY A 665 -0.24 -5.87 0.31
N GLU A 666 -0.62 -6.91 -0.44
CA GLU A 666 0.13 -8.18 -0.56
C GLU A 666 1.62 -7.97 -0.89
N LEU A 667 1.95 -6.85 -1.57
CA LEU A 667 3.30 -6.47 -1.97
C LEU A 667 3.80 -5.21 -1.23
N VAL A 668 5.09 -5.18 -0.88
CA VAL A 668 5.77 -3.97 -0.35
C VAL A 668 5.76 -2.89 -1.42
N LYS A 669 5.35 -1.66 -1.08
CA LYS A 669 5.46 -0.51 -1.98
C LYS A 669 6.81 0.18 -1.81
N LEU A 670 7.40 0.71 -2.90
CA LEU A 670 8.65 1.50 -2.83
C LEU A 670 8.55 2.68 -1.86
N SER A 671 7.37 3.30 -1.79
CA SER A 671 7.10 4.43 -0.90
C SER A 671 7.27 4.08 0.59
N ASP A 672 7.08 2.83 1.00
CA ASP A 672 7.25 2.40 2.39
C ASP A 672 8.72 2.39 2.81
N ILE A 673 9.61 2.15 1.84
CA ILE A 673 11.07 2.12 2.01
C ILE A 673 11.65 3.52 1.93
N GLU A 674 11.24 4.30 0.91
CA GLU A 674 11.67 5.69 0.68
C GLU A 674 10.99 6.70 1.62
N ASN A 675 10.26 6.25 2.63
CA ASN A 675 9.49 7.06 3.56
C ASN A 675 10.40 7.95 4.45
N ILE A 676 10.95 9.02 3.88
CA ILE A 676 11.87 9.95 4.52
C ILE A 676 11.07 11.07 5.20
N TYR A 677 11.01 10.99 6.53
CA TYR A 677 10.36 12.03 7.34
C TYR A 677 11.23 13.29 7.45
N LYS A 678 10.90 14.32 6.66
CA LYS A 678 11.52 15.64 6.81
C LYS A 678 10.99 16.38 8.05
N LYS A 679 11.88 17.08 8.76
CA LYS A 679 11.49 17.89 9.92
C LYS A 679 10.50 18.99 9.49
N ARG A 680 9.27 18.91 9.98
CA ARG A 680 8.28 19.97 9.78
C ARG A 680 8.79 21.24 10.47
N LYS A 681 8.89 22.34 9.72
CA LYS A 681 9.27 23.64 10.30
C LYS A 681 8.30 24.00 11.42
N HIS A 682 8.81 24.23 12.62
CA HIS A 682 8.00 24.39 13.82
C HIS A 682 7.30 25.76 13.81
N ASP A 683 8.00 26.80 13.36
CA ASP A 683 7.47 28.16 13.38
C ASP A 683 6.70 28.53 12.12
N LYS A 684 5.66 29.34 12.31
CA LYS A 684 4.89 29.94 11.23
C LYS A 684 5.79 30.77 10.30
N ALA A 685 6.76 31.49 10.86
CA ALA A 685 7.74 32.28 10.11
C ALA A 685 8.63 31.39 9.24
N ALA A 686 9.17 30.30 9.78
CA ALA A 686 10.00 29.36 9.02
C ALA A 686 9.22 28.65 7.90
N ARG A 687 7.93 28.32 8.14
CA ARG A 687 7.01 27.82 7.08
C ARG A 687 6.78 28.86 6.00
N GLN A 688 6.44 30.10 6.38
CA GLN A 688 6.22 31.20 5.45
C GLN A 688 7.48 31.52 4.63
N LYS A 689 8.68 31.49 5.23
CA LYS A 689 9.96 31.65 4.50
C LYS A 689 10.19 30.55 3.46
N SER A 690 9.82 29.30 3.76
CA SER A 690 9.94 28.20 2.78
C SER A 690 8.95 28.34 1.63
N VAL A 691 7.70 28.72 1.94
CA VAL A 691 6.66 28.98 0.94
C VAL A 691 7.08 30.16 0.06
N LYS A 692 7.57 31.25 0.66
CA LYS A 692 8.12 32.40 -0.07
C LYS A 692 9.33 32.03 -0.93
N LYS A 693 10.24 31.16 -0.45
CA LYS A 693 11.40 30.69 -1.23
C LYS A 693 10.98 29.87 -2.47
N GLY A 694 10.00 28.98 -2.33
CA GLY A 694 9.43 28.22 -3.45
C GLY A 694 8.51 29.03 -4.37
N GLN A 695 8.13 30.25 -3.97
CA GLN A 695 7.35 31.19 -4.78
C GLN A 695 8.20 32.22 -5.52
N LYS A 696 9.53 32.27 -5.31
CA LYS A 696 10.41 33.29 -5.91
C LYS A 696 10.41 33.26 -7.44
N GLU A 697 10.19 32.10 -8.05
CA GLU A 697 10.16 31.91 -9.51
C GLU A 697 8.73 31.96 -10.10
N ARG A 698 7.69 32.12 -9.27
CA ARG A 698 6.31 32.24 -9.73
C ARG A 698 5.85 33.70 -9.63
N ASP A 699 5.17 34.17 -10.67
CA ASP A 699 4.43 35.41 -10.61
C ASP A 699 3.50 35.44 -9.38
N LYS A 700 3.53 36.56 -8.66
CA LYS A 700 2.75 36.74 -7.42
C LYS A 700 1.26 36.50 -7.71
N PHE A 701 0.69 35.44 -7.12
CA PHE A 701 -0.71 35.10 -7.31
C PHE A 701 -1.60 36.21 -6.72
N GLY A 702 -2.36 36.88 -7.60
CA GLY A 702 -3.20 38.01 -7.25
C GLY A 702 -3.37 38.99 -8.42
N PHE A 703 -4.01 40.12 -8.16
CA PHE A 703 -4.17 41.21 -9.13
C PHE A 703 -2.79 41.68 -9.61
N LYS A 704 -2.44 41.37 -10.86
CA LYS A 704 -1.24 41.91 -11.52
C LYS A 704 -1.47 43.40 -11.74
N ASP A 705 -0.70 44.20 -11.02
CA ASP A 705 -0.67 45.64 -11.19
C ASP A 705 -0.06 45.94 -12.58
N ARG A 706 -0.89 46.33 -13.54
CA ARG A 706 -0.47 46.58 -14.94
C ARG A 706 0.16 47.96 -15.14
N ARG A 707 0.50 48.67 -14.05
CA ARG A 707 1.13 49.99 -14.12
C ARG A 707 2.58 49.86 -14.60
N GLN A 708 2.94 50.60 -15.64
CA GLN A 708 4.29 50.54 -16.22
C GLN A 708 5.38 51.11 -15.31
N ASN A 709 5.04 52.08 -14.45
CA ASN A 709 5.97 52.67 -13.50
C ASN A 709 5.67 52.18 -12.06
N PRO A 710 6.60 51.47 -11.40
CA PRO A 710 6.43 50.96 -10.04
C PRO A 710 6.15 52.04 -8.97
N LEU A 711 6.50 53.31 -9.23
CA LEU A 711 6.36 54.44 -8.28
C LEU A 711 5.06 55.25 -8.47
N SER A 712 4.19 54.88 -9.40
CA SER A 712 2.95 55.61 -9.66
C SER A 712 1.92 55.44 -8.53
N SER A 713 1.24 56.53 -8.14
CA SER A 713 0.19 56.49 -7.12
C SER A 713 -1.08 55.77 -7.61
N THR A 714 -1.81 55.10 -6.70
CA THR A 714 -3.09 54.44 -7.04
C THR A 714 -4.21 55.47 -7.20
N THR A 715 -5.13 55.25 -8.13
CA THR A 715 -6.28 56.15 -8.35
C THR A 715 -7.25 56.12 -7.17
N ASN A 716 -8.00 57.21 -6.97
CA ASN A 716 -9.04 57.28 -5.91
C ASN A 716 -10.13 56.21 -6.08
N ARG A 717 -10.36 55.72 -7.31
CA ARG A 717 -11.30 54.64 -7.63
C ARG A 717 -10.82 53.28 -7.10
N GLU A 718 -9.52 53.00 -7.17
CA GLU A 718 -8.91 51.78 -6.61
C GLU A 718 -8.85 51.82 -5.09
N LYS A 719 -8.51 52.97 -4.50
CA LYS A 719 -8.54 53.20 -3.04
C LYS A 719 -9.93 52.96 -2.42
N ARG A 720 -11.01 53.17 -3.18
CA ARG A 720 -12.40 52.94 -2.72
C ARG A 720 -12.77 51.46 -2.57
N LYS A 721 -12.17 50.53 -3.32
CA LYS A 721 -12.54 49.09 -3.29
C LYS A 721 -12.01 48.33 -2.06
N GLY A 722 -11.04 48.85 -1.32
CA GLY A 722 -10.44 48.16 -0.17
C GLY A 722 -11.25 48.20 1.14
N LYS A 723 -12.25 49.08 1.27
CA LYS A 723 -12.91 49.35 2.56
C LYS A 723 -14.01 48.36 2.95
N ALA A 724 -14.62 47.65 1.99
CA ALA A 724 -15.76 46.77 2.28
C ALA A 724 -15.37 45.49 3.06
N PHE A 725 -14.18 44.94 2.82
CA PHE A 725 -13.79 43.63 3.39
C PHE A 725 -13.46 43.68 4.89
N SER A 726 -12.87 44.78 5.39
CA SER A 726 -12.59 44.93 6.83
C SER A 726 -13.86 45.10 7.67
N MET A 727 -14.90 45.71 7.11
CA MET A 727 -16.21 45.89 7.76
C MET A 727 -16.99 44.57 7.87
N LEU A 728 -16.85 43.65 6.89
CA LEU A 728 -17.49 42.33 6.95
C LEU A 728 -16.84 41.38 7.97
N LYS A 729 -15.53 41.55 8.22
CA LYS A 729 -14.74 40.69 9.12
C LYS A 729 -15.16 40.79 10.58
N GLN A 730 -15.64 41.97 11.03
CA GLN A 730 -16.20 42.13 12.37
C GLN A 730 -17.59 41.48 12.49
N LYS A 731 -18.40 41.48 11.42
CA LYS A 731 -19.75 40.91 11.42
C LYS A 731 -19.76 39.37 11.31
N LEU A 732 -18.70 38.76 10.77
CA LEU A 732 -18.51 37.30 10.70
C LEU A 732 -17.94 36.67 11.99
N ARG A 733 -17.62 37.45 13.02
CA ARG A 733 -17.35 36.88 14.35
C ARG A 733 -18.68 36.48 14.99
N THR A 734 -19.11 35.24 14.71
CA THR A 734 -20.13 34.51 15.47
C THR A 734 -19.99 34.83 16.96
N LYS A 735 -21.07 35.30 17.60
CA LYS A 735 -21.10 35.65 19.03
C LYS A 735 -20.55 34.49 19.85
N VAL A 736 -19.35 34.63 20.40
CA VAL A 736 -18.83 33.74 21.43
C VAL A 736 -19.76 33.90 22.62
N LYS A 737 -20.57 32.87 22.92
CA LYS A 737 -21.43 32.86 24.11
C LYS A 737 -20.50 32.91 25.34
N ARG A 738 -20.48 34.06 26.04
CA ARG A 738 -19.75 34.24 27.30
C ARG A 738 -20.11 33.11 28.27
N SER A 739 -19.11 32.62 28.99
CA SER A 739 -19.32 31.56 30.00
C SER A 739 -20.22 32.07 31.13
N PHE A 740 -20.87 31.17 31.87
CA PHE A 740 -21.73 31.55 33.00
C PHE A 740 -20.98 32.39 34.04
N ARG A 741 -19.71 32.04 34.31
CA ARG A 741 -18.81 32.78 35.20
C ARG A 741 -18.52 34.19 34.69
N GLU A 742 -18.28 34.36 33.39
CA GLU A 742 -18.09 35.69 32.78
C GLU A 742 -19.37 36.55 32.84
N LYS A 743 -20.55 35.94 32.74
CA LYS A 743 -21.83 36.65 32.93
C LYS A 743 -22.01 37.10 34.37
N GLN A 744 -21.68 36.25 35.35
CA GLN A 744 -21.70 36.62 36.77
C GLN A 744 -20.74 37.77 37.09
N ILE A 745 -19.52 37.74 36.55
CA ILE A 745 -18.53 38.82 36.74
C ILE A 745 -19.04 40.11 36.09
N ALA A 746 -19.57 40.04 34.86
CA ALA A 746 -20.13 41.21 34.19
C ALA A 746 -21.32 41.81 34.96
N LEU A 747 -22.19 40.97 35.52
CA LEU A 747 -23.33 41.39 36.32
C LEU A 747 -22.87 41.98 37.67
N LYS A 748 -21.90 41.36 38.34
CA LYS A 748 -21.27 41.91 39.55
C LYS A 748 -20.65 43.29 39.28
N ASN A 749 -19.90 43.43 38.20
CA ASN A 749 -19.30 44.71 37.81
C ASN A 749 -20.35 45.75 37.45
N HIS A 750 -21.45 45.35 36.79
CA HIS A 750 -22.58 46.24 36.51
C HIS A 750 -23.24 46.74 37.80
N LEU A 751 -23.50 45.85 38.76
CA LEU A 751 -24.07 46.20 40.06
C LEU A 751 -23.13 47.10 40.88
N ILE A 752 -21.82 46.83 40.86
CA ILE A 752 -20.81 47.70 41.49
C ILE A 752 -20.82 49.08 40.84
N LYS A 753 -20.95 49.15 39.51
CA LYS A 753 -20.99 50.42 38.78
C LYS A 753 -22.27 51.20 39.09
N GLN A 754 -23.42 50.54 39.21
CA GLN A 754 -24.66 51.17 39.68
C GLN A 754 -24.56 51.65 41.13
N LYS A 755 -23.94 50.87 42.03
CA LYS A 755 -23.68 51.27 43.42
C LYS A 755 -22.68 52.43 43.56
N ARG A 756 -21.87 52.69 42.53
CA ARG A 756 -20.97 53.85 42.47
C ARG A 756 -21.61 55.08 41.83
N MET A 757 -22.76 54.92 41.18
CA MET A 757 -23.54 56.02 40.57
C MET A 757 -24.75 56.44 41.42
N LYS A 758 -25.07 55.70 42.47
CA LYS A 758 -25.79 56.18 43.65
C LYS A 758 -24.76 56.52 44.71
#